data_AF-A0A7W8LP59-F1
#
_entry.id   AF-A0A7W8LP59-F1
#
_cell.length_a   1.000
_cell.length_b   1.000
_cell.length_c   1.000
_cell.angle_alpha   90.00
_cell.angle_beta   90.00
_cell.angle_gamma   90.00
#
_symmetry.space_group_name_H-M   'P 1'
#
loop_
_entity.id
_entity.type
_entity.pdbx_description
1 polymer ?
#
loop_
_entity_poly.entity_id
_entity_poly.type
_entity_poly.pdbx_seq_one_letter_code
_entity_poly.pdbx_strand_id
1 'polypeptide(L)'
;MPKTLPKTLPTASKCLLLAGLLALASCGQTPQAAGQTALRTQSLGEADAGPVTNIAAVQGQTASGNAPSLLLGQRVTVEGVVTGLRTSYVAATRSAQVDGFFLQEEQPDADRNELTSDGLFVFCGGTCPSLGSSLAPGDLVRVSGTVAESFTATQLTAEGLTKVASGLELPAAVRVKLPLPVAERERYEGMRVGTAGVVTNNFTLGRGASFDIADARIPTYTQVNRPSAAGLAAYQAEVANRVLRIDDSSRWQNPDPVIFARNGQPLSAANTLRGGDRVVVTGVLTFSNDGWTGSGSEDVYRLQATSASIDGQERPSEPGGVGGRLRVGSMNVLNYFTTLVESNSGCTLGGVSSAARGADDCVEFERQRAKIVAAITKMNPDVLGLLEIQNDFEKGSRSSIANLVTALNAATAPGTYAAINPGENVGTDAITVALIYKPASVTPVGQLAVLDNRVDPTYQDTRNRPTLAHTFQSKANGGRVTAVVAHLKSKGSACAGDPDLGDGQGNCNLTRTNAARIIAGWLATNPTGVQEDDRLILGDLNAYRMEDPLRALEEGGYLNLFDASSYSYQFGGQWGSLDHALATPSLERQVVGEAKWHINADEPTVLDYNTEFKSAAQLAGFYAPDPFRSSDHDPVLVGLNLRAQTPLPASVPVTRVHLSPDAAQLTATVGAEAVSQNFTASSVNVPDELTVSVTPQGGAPALATAPATATSGEAFTVTVSAPEGTAPGVYTYEVKAAAGGASDTSLLTVTVQAPKPVQAADLYFSEYVEGSSNNKALEIYNPTSQAVDLGAYSVELYSNGATTAGNRVTLSGTLAAGGTYVLYNSQAVAALRERGQLSSAVTNFNGDDALLLKKGGEVIDSFGQVGFDPGTAWTSGAVTTLDRTLRRKASVTAGDATGTDAFDPAAEWDVFPIDTFDGLGSR
;
A
#
# COMPACT_ATOMS: atom_id res chain seq x y z
N MET A 1 11.40 -17.57 72.08
CA MET A 1 12.11 -16.72 73.08
C MET A 1 12.54 -15.43 72.39
N PRO A 2 12.43 -14.27 73.05
CA PRO A 2 11.18 -13.49 73.13
C PRO A 2 11.40 -12.00 72.79
N LYS A 3 10.37 -11.17 72.57
CA LYS A 3 9.68 -10.32 73.57
C LYS A 3 8.78 -9.30 72.80
N THR A 4 7.64 -8.75 73.21
CA THR A 4 6.62 -8.95 74.26
C THR A 4 5.48 -7.94 73.96
N LEU A 5 4.22 -8.35 74.20
CA LEU A 5 2.91 -7.65 74.25
C LEU A 5 2.77 -6.71 75.49
N PRO A 6 1.57 -6.24 76.00
CA PRO A 6 0.16 -6.08 75.51
C PRO A 6 -0.58 -4.79 76.00
N LYS A 7 -1.90 -4.64 75.67
CA LYS A 7 -3.06 -4.41 76.60
C LYS A 7 -4.42 -4.46 75.81
N THR A 8 -5.23 -5.52 75.83
CA THR A 8 -6.36 -5.94 76.74
C THR A 8 -7.74 -5.24 76.59
N LEU A 9 -8.69 -5.87 75.86
CA LEU A 9 -10.08 -6.41 76.15
C LEU A 9 -10.93 -5.88 77.36
N PRO A 10 -12.29 -6.06 77.43
CA PRO A 10 -13.02 -7.35 77.16
C PRO A 10 -14.54 -7.41 76.75
N THR A 11 -14.97 -8.64 76.33
CA THR A 11 -16.22 -9.44 76.62
C THR A 11 -17.62 -9.03 76.08
N ALA A 12 -18.62 -9.90 75.78
CA ALA A 12 -18.75 -11.37 75.61
C ALA A 12 -20.16 -11.81 75.08
N SER A 13 -20.18 -12.97 74.43
CA SER A 13 -21.14 -14.11 74.47
C SER A 13 -22.56 -14.14 73.84
N LYS A 14 -22.78 -15.28 73.17
CA LYS A 14 -23.94 -15.90 72.51
C LYS A 14 -25.05 -16.36 73.47
N CYS A 15 -26.30 -16.52 72.98
CA CYS A 15 -27.07 -17.77 73.14
C CYS A 15 -28.34 -17.86 72.25
N LEU A 16 -28.62 -19.11 71.83
CA LEU A 16 -29.78 -19.67 71.12
C LEU A 16 -31.08 -19.61 71.94
N LEU A 17 -32.27 -19.56 71.29
CA LEU A 17 -33.34 -20.59 71.42
C LEU A 17 -34.59 -20.28 70.57
N LEU A 18 -35.38 -21.34 70.38
CA LEU A 18 -36.32 -21.69 69.33
C LEU A 18 -37.80 -21.56 69.78
N ALA A 19 -38.73 -21.55 68.81
CA ALA A 19 -40.09 -22.16 68.82
C ALA A 19 -41.37 -21.30 69.04
N GLY A 20 -42.40 -21.61 68.23
CA GLY A 20 -43.85 -21.49 68.54
C GLY A 20 -44.66 -20.64 67.54
N LEU A 21 -45.25 -21.19 66.47
CA LEU A 21 -46.62 -21.78 66.30
C LEU A 21 -47.81 -20.79 66.05
N LEU A 22 -48.37 -20.92 64.83
CA LEU A 22 -49.78 -20.95 64.35
C LEU A 22 -50.90 -19.97 64.84
N ALA A 23 -51.59 -19.44 63.80
CA ALA A 23 -53.06 -19.36 63.58
C ALA A 23 -53.86 -18.04 63.82
N LEU A 24 -54.34 -17.49 62.69
CA LEU A 24 -55.69 -16.96 62.34
C LEU A 24 -56.46 -16.02 63.30
N ALA A 25 -56.68 -14.76 62.87
CA ALA A 25 -57.98 -14.20 62.40
C ALA A 25 -58.06 -12.65 62.52
N SER A 26 -58.67 -12.02 61.51
CA SER A 26 -59.24 -10.65 61.34
C SER A 26 -59.16 -9.65 62.53
N CYS A 27 -58.96 -8.35 62.34
CA CYS A 27 -59.71 -7.42 61.49
C CYS A 27 -58.92 -6.10 61.29
N GLY A 28 -59.36 -5.30 60.32
CA GLY A 28 -58.58 -4.26 59.61
C GLY A 28 -57.99 -3.09 60.41
N GLN A 29 -56.96 -2.47 59.82
CA GLN A 29 -56.88 -1.02 59.56
C GLN A 29 -55.66 -0.72 58.65
N THR A 30 -55.96 -0.12 57.48
CA THR A 30 -55.16 0.78 56.61
C THR A 30 -53.61 0.79 56.70
N PRO A 31 -52.89 0.57 55.58
CA PRO A 31 -51.48 0.97 55.45
C PRO A 31 -51.35 2.41 54.92
N GLN A 32 -50.60 3.21 55.68
CA GLN A 32 -50.17 4.56 55.33
C GLN A 32 -49.01 4.43 54.31
N ALA A 33 -49.32 4.63 53.02
CA ALA A 33 -48.31 4.86 51.99
C ALA A 33 -47.91 6.33 52.03
N ALA A 34 -46.64 6.62 52.33
CA ALA A 34 -46.08 7.95 52.16
C ALA A 34 -45.78 8.18 50.67
N GLY A 35 -46.73 8.77 49.97
CA GLY A 35 -46.50 9.34 48.65
C GLY A 35 -45.68 10.63 48.78
N GLN A 36 -44.51 10.67 48.15
CA GLN A 36 -43.90 11.93 47.75
C GLN A 36 -44.47 12.30 46.38
N THR A 37 -45.63 12.95 46.38
CA THR A 37 -46.06 13.77 45.25
C THR A 37 -45.17 15.00 45.19
N ALA A 38 -44.22 15.02 44.26
CA ALA A 38 -43.58 16.25 43.84
C ALA A 38 -44.66 17.13 43.17
N LEU A 39 -45.02 18.24 43.82
CA LEU A 39 -45.89 19.25 43.22
C LEU A 39 -45.20 19.84 41.98
N ARG A 40 -45.82 19.69 40.81
CA ARG A 40 -45.54 20.52 39.63
C ARG A 40 -45.82 21.98 39.99
N THR A 41 -44.79 22.80 40.10
CA THR A 41 -44.94 24.26 40.01
C THR A 41 -45.27 24.62 38.56
N GLN A 42 -46.53 24.96 38.28
CA GLN A 42 -46.90 25.65 37.05
C GLN A 42 -46.29 27.05 37.08
N SER A 43 -45.26 27.30 36.27
CA SER A 43 -44.94 28.65 35.85
C SER A 43 -45.76 28.97 34.61
N LEU A 44 -46.60 29.99 34.70
CA LEU A 44 -47.35 30.55 33.57
C LEU A 44 -46.38 31.12 32.54
N GLY A 45 -46.32 30.47 31.38
CA GLY A 45 -45.54 30.86 30.21
C GLY A 45 -45.73 29.88 29.04
N GLU A 46 -46.92 29.26 28.91
CA GLU A 46 -47.25 28.35 27.82
C GLU A 46 -48.14 29.10 26.82
N ALA A 47 -47.53 29.59 25.76
CA ALA A 47 -48.23 30.12 24.59
C ALA A 47 -47.49 29.71 23.32
N ASP A 48 -47.23 28.40 23.15
CA ASP A 48 -47.09 27.76 21.82
C ASP A 48 -46.98 26.21 21.81
N ALA A 49 -47.30 25.50 22.90
CA ALA A 49 -47.22 24.04 22.91
C ALA A 49 -48.50 23.42 22.33
N GLY A 50 -48.48 23.01 21.07
CA GLY A 50 -49.52 22.15 20.48
C GLY A 50 -49.67 20.82 21.23
N PRO A 51 -50.71 20.01 20.93
CA PRO A 51 -50.90 18.71 21.58
C PRO A 51 -49.68 17.80 21.40
N VAL A 52 -49.28 17.11 22.47
CA VAL A 52 -48.21 16.11 22.42
C VAL A 52 -48.69 14.91 21.61
N THR A 53 -47.95 14.57 20.57
CA THR A 53 -48.14 13.39 19.72
C THR A 53 -47.30 12.28 20.31
N ASN A 54 -47.92 11.12 20.56
CA ASN A 54 -47.21 9.94 21.03
C ASN A 54 -46.18 9.47 19.99
N ILE A 55 -44.99 9.08 20.42
CA ILE A 55 -43.89 8.68 19.53
C ILE A 55 -44.29 7.51 18.63
N ALA A 56 -45.06 6.54 19.13
CA ALA A 56 -45.54 5.42 18.33
C ALA A 56 -46.48 5.83 17.20
N ALA A 57 -47.17 6.98 17.32
CA ALA A 57 -47.96 7.54 16.22
C ALA A 57 -47.09 8.25 15.16
N VAL A 58 -45.91 8.76 15.56
CA VAL A 58 -44.93 9.33 14.63
C VAL A 58 -44.26 8.22 13.82
N GLN A 59 -43.85 7.14 14.47
CA GLN A 59 -43.31 5.95 13.81
C GLN A 59 -44.39 5.25 12.96
N GLY A 60 -45.55 4.99 13.56
CA GLY A 60 -46.64 4.22 12.97
C GLY A 60 -46.38 2.71 12.97
N GLN A 61 -47.34 1.96 12.43
CA GLN A 61 -47.24 0.52 12.24
C GLN A 61 -46.99 0.24 10.76
N THR A 62 -45.76 -0.13 10.38
CA THR A 62 -45.42 -0.50 9.01
C THR A 62 -45.08 -2.00 8.95
N ALA A 63 -45.55 -2.70 7.92
CA ALA A 63 -45.37 -4.15 7.78
C ALA A 63 -43.94 -4.55 7.33
N SER A 64 -43.15 -3.58 6.88
CA SER A 64 -41.74 -3.71 6.49
C SER A 64 -41.14 -2.30 6.54
N GLY A 65 -39.99 -2.11 7.22
CA GLY A 65 -39.35 -0.83 7.56
C GLY A 65 -38.83 0.07 6.43
N ASN A 66 -39.56 0.13 5.32
CA ASN A 66 -39.30 1.03 4.20
C ASN A 66 -40.48 1.97 3.90
N ALA A 67 -41.63 1.78 4.56
CA ALA A 67 -42.77 2.66 4.36
C ALA A 67 -42.57 3.92 5.24
N PRO A 68 -42.61 5.13 4.66
CA PRO A 68 -42.38 6.35 5.42
C PRO A 68 -43.50 6.58 6.44
N SER A 69 -43.18 7.34 7.49
CA SER A 69 -44.17 7.81 8.46
C SER A 69 -45.39 8.43 7.78
N LEU A 70 -46.60 8.12 8.28
CA LEU A 70 -47.84 8.77 7.84
C LEU A 70 -47.88 10.27 8.17
N LEU A 71 -46.96 10.73 9.03
CA LEU A 71 -46.81 12.13 9.43
C LEU A 71 -45.65 12.83 8.70
N LEU A 72 -45.07 12.21 7.66
CA LEU A 72 -43.95 12.79 6.90
C LEU A 72 -44.23 14.24 6.46
N GLY A 73 -43.30 15.15 6.77
CA GLY A 73 -43.39 16.57 6.47
C GLY A 73 -44.33 17.37 7.38
N GLN A 74 -45.02 16.72 8.32
CA GLN A 74 -45.86 17.40 9.31
C GLN A 74 -45.02 17.83 10.51
N ARG A 75 -45.40 18.96 11.09
CA ARG A 75 -44.83 19.47 12.34
C ARG A 75 -45.57 18.84 13.52
N VAL A 76 -44.83 18.21 14.43
CA VAL A 76 -45.37 17.55 15.63
C VAL A 76 -44.60 18.01 16.87
N THR A 77 -45.21 17.81 18.05
CA THR A 77 -44.53 17.92 19.34
C THR A 77 -44.56 16.56 20.01
N VAL A 78 -43.42 16.02 20.41
CA VAL A 78 -43.29 14.74 21.14
C VAL A 78 -42.67 14.98 22.52
N GLU A 79 -42.90 14.07 23.45
CA GLU A 79 -42.25 14.02 24.76
C GLU A 79 -41.64 12.63 24.96
N GLY A 80 -40.50 12.54 25.64
CA GLY A 80 -39.85 11.26 25.87
C GLY A 80 -38.55 11.36 26.67
N VAL A 81 -38.04 10.21 27.09
CA VAL A 81 -36.76 10.09 27.78
C VAL A 81 -35.63 9.94 26.76
N VAL A 82 -34.58 10.75 26.89
CA VAL A 82 -33.36 10.60 26.10
C VAL A 82 -32.68 9.28 26.47
N THR A 83 -32.50 8.39 25.50
CA THR A 83 -31.92 7.04 25.71
C THR A 83 -30.49 6.91 25.19
N GLY A 84 -30.06 7.80 24.30
CA GLY A 84 -28.71 7.83 23.76
C GLY A 84 -28.43 9.13 23.02
N LEU A 85 -27.17 9.53 22.96
CA LEU A 85 -26.72 10.68 22.18
C LEU A 85 -25.96 10.19 20.95
N ARG A 86 -26.13 10.86 19.81
CA ARG A 86 -25.31 10.64 18.62
C ARG A 86 -24.41 11.85 18.41
N THR A 87 -23.13 11.61 18.23
CA THR A 87 -22.15 12.71 18.10
C THR A 87 -21.49 12.72 16.73
N SER A 88 -21.14 13.94 16.28
CA SER A 88 -20.39 14.21 15.06
C SER A 88 -19.19 15.11 15.37
N TYR A 89 -18.11 14.98 14.60
CA TYR A 89 -16.92 15.81 14.77
C TYR A 89 -17.11 17.17 14.12
N VAL A 90 -16.73 18.23 14.84
CA VAL A 90 -16.55 19.54 14.22
C VAL A 90 -15.07 19.84 14.12
N ALA A 91 -14.53 19.69 12.91
CA ALA A 91 -13.10 19.87 12.62
C ALA A 91 -12.56 21.23 13.08
N ALA A 92 -13.38 22.28 13.01
CA ALA A 92 -13.03 23.62 13.45
C ALA A 92 -12.82 23.74 14.97
N THR A 93 -13.50 22.91 15.78
CA THR A 93 -13.47 23.00 17.26
C THR A 93 -12.75 21.82 17.89
N ARG A 94 -12.32 20.83 17.10
CA ARG A 94 -11.72 19.57 17.55
C ARG A 94 -12.50 18.88 18.67
N SER A 95 -13.83 18.94 18.61
CA SER A 95 -14.70 18.41 19.64
C SER A 95 -15.86 17.62 19.06
N ALA A 96 -16.35 16.65 19.85
CA ALA A 96 -17.62 15.98 19.58
C ALA A 96 -18.76 16.94 19.90
N GLN A 97 -19.65 17.13 18.92
CA GLN A 97 -20.90 17.84 19.10
C GLN A 97 -22.05 16.85 18.94
N VAL A 98 -23.09 17.04 19.74
CA VAL A 98 -24.32 16.25 19.62
C VAL A 98 -24.99 16.61 18.29
N ASP A 99 -25.03 15.65 17.38
CA ASP A 99 -25.69 15.78 16.08
C ASP A 99 -27.17 15.42 16.16
N GLY A 100 -27.52 14.65 17.19
CA GLY A 100 -28.90 14.32 17.55
C GLY A 100 -28.93 13.36 18.73
N PHE A 101 -30.11 12.91 19.09
CA PHE A 101 -30.31 12.01 20.23
C PHE A 101 -31.48 11.08 19.99
N PHE A 102 -31.47 9.94 20.66
CA PHE A 102 -32.57 9.00 20.68
C PHE A 102 -33.52 9.33 21.83
N LEU A 103 -34.81 9.34 21.52
CA LEU A 103 -35.91 9.60 22.42
C LEU A 103 -36.78 8.34 22.50
N GLN A 104 -37.24 7.97 23.69
CA GLN A 104 -38.20 6.88 23.83
C GLN A 104 -39.30 7.29 24.81
N GLU A 105 -40.55 6.98 24.48
CA GLU A 105 -41.73 7.38 25.27
C GLU A 105 -41.60 6.89 26.72
N GLU A 106 -41.86 7.77 27.68
CA GLU A 106 -41.85 7.43 29.09
C GLU A 106 -43.01 6.49 29.46
N GLN A 107 -42.81 5.67 30.48
CA GLN A 107 -43.94 5.01 31.13
C GLN A 107 -44.63 6.01 32.06
N PRO A 108 -45.98 6.16 32.02
CA PRO A 108 -46.96 5.21 31.49
C PRO A 108 -47.47 5.47 30.06
N ASP A 109 -46.97 6.50 29.38
CA ASP A 109 -47.55 7.06 28.15
C ASP A 109 -47.22 6.28 26.87
N ALA A 110 -46.26 5.36 26.92
CA ALA A 110 -46.03 4.34 25.88
C ALA A 110 -47.34 3.62 25.49
N ASP A 111 -47.53 3.34 24.20
CA ASP A 111 -48.78 2.78 23.68
C ASP A 111 -48.99 1.29 24.07
N ARG A 112 -47.92 0.64 24.56
CA ARG A 112 -47.84 -0.77 24.98
C ARG A 112 -48.18 -1.76 23.86
N ASN A 113 -48.00 -1.34 22.61
CA ASN A 113 -48.22 -2.19 21.45
C ASN A 113 -46.88 -2.71 20.95
N GLU A 114 -46.68 -4.03 21.04
CA GLU A 114 -45.43 -4.68 20.62
C GLU A 114 -45.17 -4.61 19.11
N LEU A 115 -46.14 -4.13 18.33
CA LEU A 115 -46.06 -3.99 16.87
C LEU A 115 -45.64 -2.57 16.41
N THR A 116 -45.51 -1.62 17.32
CA THR A 116 -45.11 -0.24 17.06
C THR A 116 -43.87 0.11 17.87
N SER A 117 -43.10 1.08 17.37
CA SER A 117 -41.93 1.58 18.08
C SER A 117 -42.29 2.77 18.96
N ASP A 118 -41.95 2.72 20.24
CA ASP A 118 -42.00 3.88 21.15
C ASP A 118 -40.74 4.77 21.04
N GLY A 119 -39.85 4.50 20.09
CA GLY A 119 -38.55 5.17 19.93
C GLY A 119 -38.48 6.08 18.70
N LEU A 120 -37.71 7.16 18.81
CA LEU A 120 -37.53 8.14 17.73
C LEU A 120 -36.13 8.74 17.77
N PHE A 121 -35.50 8.89 16.60
CA PHE A 121 -34.29 9.71 16.50
C PHE A 121 -34.66 11.18 16.28
N VAL A 122 -34.04 12.07 17.07
CA VAL A 122 -34.18 13.52 16.93
C VAL A 122 -32.89 14.08 16.33
N PHE A 123 -32.98 14.61 15.12
CA PHE A 123 -31.87 15.21 14.40
C PHE A 123 -31.75 16.71 14.72
N CYS A 124 -30.54 17.13 15.08
CA CYS A 124 -30.20 18.52 15.42
C CYS A 124 -29.21 19.18 14.46
N GLY A 125 -28.60 18.45 13.52
CA GLY A 125 -27.60 18.99 12.59
C GLY A 125 -26.39 19.63 13.27
N GLY A 126 -25.94 19.06 14.38
CA GLY A 126 -24.81 19.55 15.19
C GLY A 126 -25.10 20.72 16.13
N THR A 127 -26.29 21.34 16.07
CA THR A 127 -26.66 22.46 16.96
C THR A 127 -28.06 22.23 17.53
N CYS A 128 -28.19 21.38 18.55
CA CYS A 128 -29.51 21.23 19.19
C CYS A 128 -29.98 22.58 19.77
N PRO A 129 -31.24 23.00 19.53
CA PRO A 129 -31.79 24.25 20.05
C PRO A 129 -31.56 24.41 21.56
N SER A 130 -30.94 25.53 21.96
CA SER A 130 -30.63 26.07 23.32
C SER A 130 -30.16 25.15 24.46
N LEU A 131 -30.08 23.83 24.29
CA LEU A 131 -29.77 22.85 25.34
C LEU A 131 -28.68 21.84 24.96
N GLY A 132 -28.14 21.89 23.74
CA GLY A 132 -27.31 20.82 23.14
C GLY A 132 -26.07 20.36 23.91
N SER A 133 -25.47 21.19 24.77
CA SER A 133 -24.34 20.83 25.63
C SER A 133 -24.74 20.30 27.03
N SER A 134 -26.03 20.31 27.35
CA SER A 134 -26.57 19.92 28.66
C SER A 134 -27.45 18.67 28.63
N LEU A 135 -27.73 18.11 27.46
CA LEU A 135 -28.54 16.89 27.31
C LEU A 135 -27.77 15.66 27.77
N ALA A 136 -28.43 14.79 28.53
CA ALA A 136 -27.89 13.51 28.95
C ALA A 136 -28.97 12.42 28.88
N PRO A 137 -28.58 11.14 28.70
CA PRO A 137 -29.51 10.03 28.89
C PRO A 137 -30.21 10.12 30.26
N GLY A 138 -31.53 9.90 30.28
CA GLY A 138 -32.38 10.08 31.47
C GLY A 138 -32.99 11.47 31.62
N ASP A 139 -32.71 12.40 30.70
CA ASP A 139 -33.47 13.64 30.58
C ASP A 139 -34.83 13.37 29.91
N LEU A 140 -35.91 13.88 30.49
CA LEU A 140 -37.23 13.96 29.82
C LEU A 140 -37.27 15.27 29.04
N VAL A 141 -37.51 15.19 27.74
CA VAL A 141 -37.53 16.36 26.87
C VAL A 141 -38.80 16.41 26.06
N ARG A 142 -39.28 17.63 25.83
CA ARG A 142 -40.35 17.93 24.88
C ARG A 142 -39.73 18.57 23.64
N VAL A 143 -39.97 17.97 22.48
CA VAL A 143 -39.37 18.37 21.21
C VAL A 143 -40.46 18.71 20.21
N SER A 144 -40.41 19.91 19.64
CA SER A 144 -41.21 20.29 18.48
C SER A 144 -40.33 20.27 17.23
N GLY A 145 -40.82 19.67 16.15
CA GLY A 145 -40.06 19.55 14.93
C GLY A 145 -40.87 19.00 13.77
N THR A 146 -40.24 18.91 12.60
CA THR A 146 -40.85 18.35 11.40
C THR A 146 -40.42 16.89 11.22
N VAL A 147 -41.38 15.99 11.00
CA VAL A 147 -41.13 14.56 10.74
C VAL A 147 -40.44 14.41 9.38
N ALA A 148 -39.37 13.64 9.34
CA ALA A 148 -38.54 13.42 8.16
C ALA A 148 -38.07 11.96 8.09
N GLU A 149 -37.58 11.56 6.91
CA GLU A 149 -36.92 10.26 6.69
C GLU A 149 -35.43 10.49 6.46
N SER A 150 -34.59 9.62 7.03
CA SER A 150 -33.16 9.56 6.73
C SER A 150 -32.73 8.12 6.55
N PHE A 151 -32.21 7.77 5.37
CA PHE A 151 -31.87 6.38 5.02
C PHE A 151 -33.05 5.40 5.18
N THR A 152 -34.31 5.87 5.09
CA THR A 152 -35.56 5.15 5.41
C THR A 152 -35.93 5.01 6.89
N ALA A 153 -35.11 5.54 7.81
CA ALA A 153 -35.47 5.66 9.22
C ALA A 153 -36.30 6.92 9.50
N THR A 154 -37.36 6.77 10.28
CA THR A 154 -38.19 7.89 10.72
C THR A 154 -37.44 8.70 11.78
N GLN A 155 -37.34 10.01 11.56
CA GLN A 155 -36.72 10.94 12.50
C GLN A 155 -37.50 12.26 12.63
N LEU A 156 -37.23 13.00 13.70
CA LEU A 156 -37.74 14.35 13.91
C LEU A 156 -36.62 15.37 13.72
N THR A 157 -36.78 16.31 12.79
CA THR A 157 -35.86 17.46 12.68
C THR A 157 -36.25 18.50 13.71
N ALA A 158 -35.40 18.67 14.74
CA ALA A 158 -35.72 19.53 15.89
C ALA A 158 -35.76 21.02 15.52
N GLU A 159 -36.85 21.69 15.88
CA GLU A 159 -37.02 23.15 15.76
C GLU A 159 -37.07 23.83 17.13
N GLY A 160 -37.60 23.13 18.14
CA GLY A 160 -37.67 23.57 19.53
C GLY A 160 -37.47 22.41 20.50
N LEU A 161 -36.79 22.68 21.61
CA LEU A 161 -36.44 21.67 22.60
C LEU A 161 -36.54 22.27 24.00
N THR A 162 -37.30 21.59 24.88
CA THR A 162 -37.43 21.96 26.30
C THR A 162 -37.11 20.76 27.16
N LYS A 163 -36.19 20.90 28.11
CA LYS A 163 -35.95 19.88 29.14
C LYS A 163 -37.03 19.99 30.22
N VAL A 164 -37.81 18.92 30.39
CA VAL A 164 -38.93 18.84 31.34
C VAL A 164 -38.44 18.33 32.70
N ALA A 165 -37.59 17.31 32.71
CA ALA A 165 -36.98 16.73 33.91
C ALA A 165 -35.60 16.11 33.59
N SER A 166 -34.84 15.77 34.62
CA SER A 166 -33.52 15.13 34.52
C SER A 166 -33.39 13.97 35.50
N GLY A 167 -32.51 13.02 35.19
CA GLY A 167 -32.13 11.93 36.10
C GLY A 167 -33.20 10.85 36.25
N LEU A 168 -34.07 10.68 35.26
CA LEU A 168 -35.02 9.57 35.21
C LEU A 168 -34.30 8.26 34.89
N GLU A 169 -34.89 7.15 35.33
CA GLU A 169 -34.48 5.83 34.86
C GLU A 169 -34.73 5.70 33.36
N LEU A 170 -33.79 5.08 32.65
CA LEU A 170 -33.98 4.78 31.23
C LEU A 170 -35.09 3.74 31.05
N PRO A 171 -35.91 3.85 29.99
CA PRO A 171 -36.81 2.78 29.58
C PRO A 171 -36.09 1.41 29.55
N ALA A 172 -36.81 0.40 30.02
CA ALA A 172 -36.29 -0.97 30.05
C ALA A 172 -35.96 -1.42 28.63
N ALA A 173 -34.77 -2.01 28.44
CA ALA A 173 -34.37 -2.49 27.13
C ALA A 173 -35.21 -3.71 26.72
N VAL A 174 -35.79 -3.67 25.53
CA VAL A 174 -36.47 -4.83 24.95
C VAL A 174 -35.44 -5.91 24.63
N ARG A 175 -35.64 -7.13 25.15
CA ARG A 175 -34.71 -8.24 24.92
C ARG A 175 -35.07 -8.94 23.62
N VAL A 176 -34.17 -8.89 22.64
CA VAL A 176 -34.30 -9.61 21.37
C VAL A 176 -33.24 -10.71 21.29
N LYS A 177 -33.49 -11.71 20.45
CA LYS A 177 -32.59 -12.83 20.21
C LYS A 177 -32.25 -12.88 18.71
N LEU A 178 -30.99 -13.14 18.38
CA LEU A 178 -30.60 -13.49 17.02
C LEU A 178 -30.90 -14.98 16.75
N PRO A 179 -31.43 -15.34 15.56
CA PRO A 179 -31.75 -14.48 14.42
C PRO A 179 -32.95 -13.55 14.68
N LEU A 180 -32.82 -12.28 14.31
CA LEU A 180 -33.89 -11.28 14.33
C LEU A 180 -34.26 -10.93 12.88
N PRO A 181 -35.41 -11.41 12.37
CA PRO A 181 -35.81 -11.18 10.99
C PRO A 181 -35.81 -9.70 10.62
N VAL A 182 -35.28 -9.33 9.45
CA VAL A 182 -35.19 -7.92 9.02
C VAL A 182 -36.58 -7.26 8.99
N ALA A 183 -37.60 -7.99 8.54
CA ALA A 183 -38.99 -7.54 8.51
C ALA A 183 -39.57 -7.20 9.90
N GLU A 184 -38.92 -7.65 10.98
CA GLU A 184 -39.36 -7.43 12.36
C GLU A 184 -38.58 -6.32 13.08
N ARG A 185 -37.53 -5.76 12.47
CA ARG A 185 -36.62 -4.80 13.14
C ARG A 185 -37.25 -3.42 13.31
N GLU A 186 -38.14 -3.04 12.40
CA GLU A 186 -38.75 -1.72 12.37
C GLU A 186 -39.54 -1.39 13.64
N ARG A 187 -40.26 -2.36 14.21
CA ARG A 187 -41.02 -2.16 15.45
C ARG A 187 -40.14 -1.84 16.67
N TYR A 188 -38.82 -1.89 16.51
CA TYR A 188 -37.83 -1.53 17.52
C TYR A 188 -37.00 -0.31 17.12
N GLU A 189 -37.25 0.33 15.99
CA GLU A 189 -36.46 1.49 15.52
C GLU A 189 -36.53 2.66 16.51
N GLY A 190 -35.38 3.16 16.95
CA GLY A 190 -35.26 4.19 17.97
C GLY A 190 -35.45 3.68 19.40
N MET A 191 -35.83 2.41 19.61
CA MET A 191 -36.00 1.84 20.94
C MET A 191 -34.70 1.28 21.50
N ARG A 192 -34.62 1.29 22.83
CA ARG A 192 -33.56 0.61 23.56
C ARG A 192 -33.74 -0.91 23.50
N VAL A 193 -32.76 -1.61 22.96
CA VAL A 193 -32.74 -3.06 22.71
C VAL A 193 -31.52 -3.70 23.36
N GLY A 194 -31.71 -4.86 23.97
CA GLY A 194 -30.64 -5.72 24.47
C GLY A 194 -30.59 -7.05 23.73
N THR A 195 -29.40 -7.47 23.30
CA THR A 195 -29.19 -8.74 22.59
C THR A 195 -27.83 -9.36 22.93
N ALA A 196 -27.59 -10.57 22.45
CA ALA A 196 -26.31 -11.25 22.54
C ALA A 196 -26.02 -12.06 21.27
N GLY A 197 -24.74 -12.25 20.97
CA GLY A 197 -24.26 -12.98 19.80
C GLY A 197 -22.75 -13.22 19.84
N VAL A 198 -22.19 -13.61 18.70
CA VAL A 198 -20.75 -13.74 18.48
C VAL A 198 -20.31 -12.80 17.36
N VAL A 199 -19.10 -12.24 17.45
CA VAL A 199 -18.51 -11.43 16.39
C VAL A 199 -18.38 -12.28 15.13
N THR A 200 -19.01 -11.86 14.03
CA THR A 200 -18.92 -12.53 12.73
C THR A 200 -18.16 -11.69 11.70
N ASN A 201 -18.09 -10.38 11.89
CA ASN A 201 -17.34 -9.46 11.03
C ASN A 201 -16.71 -8.35 11.87
N ASN A 202 -15.41 -8.11 11.70
CA ASN A 202 -14.69 -7.02 12.36
C ASN A 202 -13.97 -6.11 11.36
N PHE A 203 -14.27 -6.23 10.06
CA PHE A 203 -13.61 -5.47 8.99
C PHE A 203 -13.73 -3.95 9.18
N THR A 204 -14.88 -3.48 9.62
CA THR A 204 -15.18 -2.06 9.81
C THR A 204 -14.69 -1.49 11.15
N LEU A 205 -14.12 -2.33 12.03
CA LEU A 205 -13.80 -1.93 13.40
C LEU A 205 -12.82 -0.77 13.47
N GLY A 206 -11.76 -0.80 12.68
CA GLY A 206 -10.74 0.26 12.69
C GLY A 206 -11.26 1.59 12.15
N ARG A 207 -12.02 1.53 11.05
CA ARG A 207 -12.48 2.73 10.35
C ARG A 207 -13.74 3.33 10.97
N GLY A 208 -14.67 2.51 11.45
CA GLY A 208 -15.97 2.97 11.92
C GLY A 208 -16.26 2.76 13.39
N ALA A 209 -15.34 2.12 14.14
CA ALA A 209 -15.66 1.51 15.44
C ALA A 209 -16.96 0.69 15.38
N SER A 210 -17.21 0.00 14.27
CA SER A 210 -18.41 -0.81 14.10
C SER A 210 -18.03 -2.24 13.70
N PHE A 211 -18.83 -3.21 14.10
CA PHE A 211 -18.59 -4.63 13.84
C PHE A 211 -19.90 -5.40 13.83
N ASP A 212 -19.96 -6.58 13.22
CA ASP A 212 -21.19 -7.37 13.14
C ASP A 212 -21.18 -8.53 14.13
N ILE A 213 -22.33 -8.76 14.78
CA ILE A 213 -22.60 -9.97 15.55
C ILE A 213 -23.63 -10.85 14.84
N ALA A 214 -23.54 -12.15 15.08
CA ALA A 214 -24.53 -13.14 14.67
C ALA A 214 -24.87 -14.10 15.81
N ASP A 215 -25.90 -14.93 15.62
CA ASP A 215 -26.27 -16.00 16.57
C ASP A 215 -25.17 -17.07 16.72
N ALA A 216 -24.44 -17.33 15.65
CA ALA A 216 -23.24 -18.17 15.60
C ALA A 216 -22.36 -17.73 14.42
N ARG A 217 -21.12 -18.23 14.36
CA ARG A 217 -20.26 -18.05 13.18
C ARG A 217 -20.97 -18.59 11.93
N ILE A 218 -21.04 -17.78 10.88
CA ILE A 218 -21.79 -18.11 9.67
C ILE A 218 -20.82 -18.69 8.64
N PRO A 219 -20.98 -19.95 8.20
CA PRO A 219 -20.13 -20.49 7.15
C PRO A 219 -20.42 -19.80 5.82
N THR A 220 -19.41 -19.65 4.96
CA THR A 220 -19.65 -19.29 3.56
C THR A 220 -20.49 -20.38 2.88
N TYR A 221 -21.45 -20.00 2.05
CA TYR A 221 -22.41 -20.94 1.45
C TYR A 221 -21.73 -22.19 0.84
N THR A 222 -20.73 -22.03 -0.02
CA THR A 222 -19.98 -23.12 -0.67
C THR A 222 -18.92 -23.79 0.21
N GLN A 223 -18.80 -23.42 1.48
CA GLN A 223 -18.04 -24.20 2.47
C GLN A 223 -18.82 -25.45 2.89
N VAL A 224 -20.15 -25.36 2.97
CA VAL A 224 -21.02 -26.44 3.48
C VAL A 224 -22.10 -26.91 2.49
N ASN A 225 -22.39 -26.13 1.45
CA ASN A 225 -23.38 -26.47 0.41
C ASN A 225 -22.75 -26.61 -0.97
N ARG A 226 -23.35 -27.41 -1.84
CA ARG A 226 -22.96 -27.43 -3.26
C ARG A 226 -23.35 -26.11 -3.95
N PRO A 227 -22.59 -25.68 -4.97
CA PRO A 227 -22.93 -24.50 -5.77
C PRO A 227 -24.38 -24.52 -6.27
N SER A 228 -25.11 -23.43 -6.06
CA SER A 228 -26.49 -23.27 -6.50
C SER A 228 -26.91 -21.81 -6.38
N ALA A 229 -27.33 -21.17 -7.48
CA ALA A 229 -27.75 -19.77 -7.45
C ALA A 229 -29.01 -19.55 -6.59
N ALA A 230 -30.00 -20.45 -6.73
CA ALA A 230 -31.19 -20.41 -5.89
C ALA A 230 -30.87 -20.69 -4.41
N GLY A 231 -29.95 -21.63 -4.16
CA GLY A 231 -29.49 -21.97 -2.81
C GLY A 231 -28.75 -20.81 -2.14
N LEU A 232 -27.83 -20.16 -2.86
CA LEU A 232 -27.12 -18.98 -2.36
C LEU A 232 -28.08 -17.83 -2.07
N ALA A 233 -29.01 -17.53 -2.97
CA ALA A 233 -29.97 -16.44 -2.76
C ALA A 233 -30.84 -16.68 -1.51
N ALA A 234 -31.32 -17.90 -1.31
CA ALA A 234 -32.06 -18.28 -0.10
C ALA A 234 -31.17 -18.20 1.16
N TYR A 235 -29.90 -18.61 1.05
CA TYR A 235 -28.95 -18.54 2.16
C TYR A 235 -28.63 -17.10 2.55
N GLN A 236 -28.40 -16.19 1.59
CA GLN A 236 -28.14 -14.78 1.92
C GLN A 236 -29.36 -14.10 2.56
N ALA A 237 -30.58 -14.47 2.16
CA ALA A 237 -31.80 -14.01 2.83
C ALA A 237 -31.89 -14.51 4.29
N GLU A 238 -31.42 -15.72 4.58
CA GLU A 238 -31.28 -16.23 5.96
C GLU A 238 -30.22 -15.44 6.73
N VAL A 239 -29.03 -15.24 6.14
CA VAL A 239 -27.90 -14.52 6.76
C VAL A 239 -28.30 -13.10 7.17
N ALA A 240 -29.07 -12.40 6.34
CA ALA A 240 -29.57 -11.05 6.67
C ALA A 240 -30.38 -11.02 7.98
N ASN A 241 -31.11 -12.09 8.31
CA ASN A 241 -31.87 -12.20 9.55
C ASN A 241 -30.99 -12.53 10.77
N ARG A 242 -29.76 -13.00 10.56
CA ARG A 242 -28.86 -13.48 11.62
C ARG A 242 -27.90 -12.41 12.10
N VAL A 243 -27.62 -11.42 11.26
CA VAL A 243 -26.58 -10.43 11.48
C VAL A 243 -27.16 -9.10 11.99
N LEU A 244 -26.49 -8.50 12.97
CA LEU A 244 -26.76 -7.15 13.44
C LEU A 244 -25.44 -6.39 13.62
N ARG A 245 -25.36 -5.17 13.05
CA ARG A 245 -24.20 -4.27 13.22
C ARG A 245 -24.25 -3.63 14.61
N ILE A 246 -23.11 -3.58 15.28
CA ILE A 246 -22.88 -2.87 16.55
C ILE A 246 -22.02 -1.66 16.25
N ASP A 247 -22.40 -0.50 16.80
CA ASP A 247 -21.84 0.81 16.47
C ASP A 247 -21.59 1.60 17.76
N ASP A 248 -20.58 2.46 17.79
CA ASP A 248 -20.19 3.25 18.97
C ASP A 248 -20.98 4.56 19.12
N SER A 249 -21.99 4.79 18.26
CA SER A 249 -22.80 6.03 18.22
C SER A 249 -22.07 7.26 17.70
N SER A 250 -20.89 7.05 17.11
CA SER A 250 -20.06 8.07 16.50
C SER A 250 -20.17 8.00 14.97
N ARG A 251 -20.29 9.15 14.30
CA ARG A 251 -20.18 9.20 12.82
C ARG A 251 -18.74 9.43 12.33
N TRP A 252 -17.75 9.11 13.15
CA TRP A 252 -16.35 9.45 12.92
C TRP A 252 -15.61 8.31 12.24
N GLN A 253 -14.68 8.66 11.35
CA GLN A 253 -13.75 7.68 10.79
C GLN A 253 -12.46 7.62 11.62
N ASN A 254 -11.95 6.40 11.83
CA ASN A 254 -10.75 6.06 12.57
C ASN A 254 -10.75 6.61 14.01
N PRO A 255 -11.80 6.35 14.81
CA PRO A 255 -11.93 6.91 16.15
C PRO A 255 -10.77 6.45 17.06
N ASP A 256 -10.30 7.37 17.90
CA ASP A 256 -9.24 7.12 18.87
C ASP A 256 -9.72 7.56 20.28
N PRO A 257 -9.92 6.60 21.21
CA PRO A 257 -9.70 5.16 21.07
C PRO A 257 -10.82 4.45 20.29
N VAL A 258 -10.50 3.29 19.68
CA VAL A 258 -11.52 2.31 19.27
C VAL A 258 -11.99 1.57 20.53
N ILE A 259 -13.24 1.82 20.94
CA ILE A 259 -13.75 1.40 22.26
C ILE A 259 -14.17 -0.08 22.35
N PHE A 260 -14.30 -0.76 21.22
CA PHE A 260 -14.71 -2.16 21.19
C PHE A 260 -13.53 -3.12 21.19
N ALA A 261 -13.24 -3.66 22.37
CA ALA A 261 -12.45 -4.85 22.58
C ALA A 261 -12.86 -5.52 23.91
N ARG A 262 -12.13 -6.55 24.33
CA ARG A 262 -12.53 -7.36 25.49
C ARG A 262 -12.43 -6.58 26.79
N ASN A 263 -13.26 -7.00 27.76
CA ASN A 263 -13.23 -6.52 29.15
C ASN A 263 -13.45 -5.00 29.31
N GLY A 264 -14.14 -4.36 28.35
CA GLY A 264 -14.41 -2.92 28.37
C GLY A 264 -13.16 -2.05 28.23
N GLN A 265 -12.05 -2.62 27.76
CA GLN A 265 -10.83 -1.89 27.45
C GLN A 265 -10.78 -1.58 25.94
N PRO A 266 -10.14 -0.47 25.52
CA PRO A 266 -9.94 -0.16 24.12
C PRO A 266 -9.19 -1.24 23.34
N LEU A 267 -9.34 -1.20 22.01
CA LEU A 267 -8.59 -2.03 21.08
C LEU A 267 -7.09 -1.73 21.19
N SER A 268 -6.28 -2.78 21.17
CA SER A 268 -4.83 -2.70 21.01
C SER A 268 -4.30 -4.01 20.46
N ALA A 269 -3.02 -4.05 20.11
CA ALA A 269 -2.34 -5.28 19.75
C ALA A 269 -2.41 -6.32 20.87
N ALA A 270 -2.52 -5.93 22.15
CA ALA A 270 -2.65 -6.86 23.27
C ALA A 270 -4.11 -7.21 23.63
N ASN A 271 -5.07 -6.37 23.24
CA ASN A 271 -6.49 -6.53 23.55
C ASN A 271 -7.34 -6.35 22.27
N THR A 272 -7.76 -7.46 21.68
CA THR A 272 -8.40 -7.50 20.36
C THR A 272 -9.90 -7.78 20.42
N LEU A 273 -10.58 -7.67 19.27
CA LEU A 273 -11.96 -8.09 19.03
C LEU A 273 -11.96 -9.15 17.93
N ARG A 274 -11.93 -10.43 18.31
CA ARG A 274 -11.74 -11.53 17.37
C ARG A 274 -13.05 -12.07 16.85
N GLY A 275 -13.04 -12.62 15.64
CA GLY A 275 -14.10 -13.48 15.16
C GLY A 275 -14.44 -14.56 16.20
N GLY A 276 -15.71 -14.74 16.52
CA GLY A 276 -16.17 -15.68 17.54
C GLY A 276 -16.18 -15.18 18.99
N ASP A 277 -15.68 -13.97 19.27
CA ASP A 277 -15.84 -13.35 20.59
C ASP A 277 -17.32 -13.18 20.94
N ARG A 278 -17.71 -13.46 22.18
CA ARG A 278 -19.11 -13.34 22.62
C ARG A 278 -19.38 -11.91 23.02
N VAL A 279 -20.55 -11.43 22.64
CA VAL A 279 -20.98 -10.06 22.86
C VAL A 279 -22.34 -10.07 23.52
N VAL A 280 -22.47 -9.36 24.64
CA VAL A 280 -23.74 -8.96 25.24
C VAL A 280 -23.83 -7.46 25.16
N VAL A 281 -24.82 -6.95 24.45
CA VAL A 281 -24.89 -5.53 24.11
C VAL A 281 -26.29 -4.97 24.39
N THR A 282 -26.32 -3.73 24.86
CA THR A 282 -27.53 -2.92 24.96
C THR A 282 -27.28 -1.59 24.28
N GLY A 283 -28.23 -1.16 23.45
CA GLY A 283 -28.12 0.08 22.71
C GLY A 283 -29.46 0.49 22.13
N VAL A 284 -29.45 1.48 21.24
CA VAL A 284 -30.66 1.91 20.51
C VAL A 284 -30.60 1.37 19.08
N LEU A 285 -31.64 0.64 18.66
CA LEU A 285 -31.69 0.09 17.31
C LEU A 285 -32.07 1.19 16.32
N THR A 286 -31.40 1.29 15.18
CA THR A 286 -31.70 2.29 14.15
C THR A 286 -31.25 1.79 12.78
N PHE A 287 -31.89 2.25 11.71
CA PHE A 287 -31.41 2.02 10.35
C PHE A 287 -30.54 3.20 9.86
N SER A 288 -29.26 2.95 9.57
CA SER A 288 -28.34 3.98 9.05
C SER A 288 -27.07 3.38 8.42
N ASN A 289 -26.20 4.23 7.87
CA ASN A 289 -24.83 3.87 7.48
C ASN A 289 -23.76 4.17 8.54
N ASP A 290 -22.55 3.73 8.26
CA ASP A 290 -21.35 3.87 9.09
C ASP A 290 -20.70 5.28 9.04
N GLY A 291 -21.30 6.24 8.34
CA GLY A 291 -20.77 7.62 8.26
C GLY A 291 -19.68 7.84 7.21
N TRP A 292 -19.37 6.84 6.37
CA TRP A 292 -18.51 7.00 5.18
C TRP A 292 -19.04 6.23 3.96
N THR A 293 -18.45 6.48 2.80
CA THR A 293 -18.70 5.71 1.56
C THR A 293 -17.48 4.86 1.18
N GLY A 294 -17.71 3.63 0.73
CA GLY A 294 -16.67 2.69 0.32
C GLY A 294 -16.80 1.32 1.01
N SER A 295 -15.79 0.47 0.83
CA SER A 295 -15.82 -0.92 1.31
C SER A 295 -16.19 -1.03 2.79
N GLY A 296 -17.13 -1.93 3.09
CA GLY A 296 -17.60 -2.24 4.44
C GLY A 296 -18.69 -1.31 5.00
N SER A 297 -18.91 -0.13 4.41
CA SER A 297 -20.01 0.76 4.81
C SER A 297 -21.31 0.34 4.12
N GLU A 298 -22.34 0.08 4.92
CA GLU A 298 -23.63 -0.40 4.44
C GLU A 298 -24.79 0.31 5.16
N ASP A 299 -25.89 0.55 4.45
CA ASP A 299 -27.17 0.96 5.04
C ASP A 299 -27.82 -0.27 5.66
N VAL A 300 -27.72 -0.40 6.99
CA VAL A 300 -28.21 -1.57 7.74
C VAL A 300 -28.79 -1.18 9.09
N TYR A 301 -29.67 -2.03 9.63
CA TYR A 301 -30.04 -1.94 11.03
C TYR A 301 -28.81 -2.17 11.91
N ARG A 302 -28.57 -1.23 12.81
CA ARG A 302 -27.45 -1.22 13.74
C ARG A 302 -27.89 -0.86 15.14
N LEU A 303 -27.17 -1.38 16.12
CA LEU A 303 -27.38 -1.09 17.53
C LEU A 303 -26.33 -0.08 17.99
N GLN A 304 -26.79 1.14 18.28
CA GLN A 304 -25.99 2.23 18.82
C GLN A 304 -25.68 1.93 20.28
N ALA A 305 -24.52 1.33 20.54
CA ALA A 305 -24.22 0.67 21.80
C ALA A 305 -24.09 1.69 22.94
N THR A 306 -24.92 1.52 23.98
CA THR A 306 -24.81 2.26 25.24
C THR A 306 -24.00 1.47 26.28
N SER A 307 -23.95 0.15 26.12
CA SER A 307 -23.09 -0.74 26.89
C SER A 307 -22.83 -2.02 26.09
N ALA A 308 -21.58 -2.48 26.07
CA ALA A 308 -21.20 -3.77 25.52
C ALA A 308 -20.28 -4.52 26.48
N SER A 309 -20.53 -5.81 26.67
CA SER A 309 -19.64 -6.74 27.35
C SER A 309 -19.14 -7.73 26.31
N ILE A 310 -17.82 -7.78 26.15
CA ILE A 310 -17.15 -8.59 25.14
C ILE A 310 -16.16 -9.51 25.87
N ASP A 311 -16.33 -10.80 25.66
CA ASP A 311 -15.42 -11.84 26.12
C ASP A 311 -15.03 -12.76 24.95
N GLY A 312 -13.95 -13.51 25.12
CA GLY A 312 -13.45 -14.36 24.04
C GLY A 312 -12.32 -15.26 24.49
N GLN A 313 -12.03 -16.27 23.67
CA GLN A 313 -10.92 -17.18 23.93
C GLN A 313 -9.59 -16.45 23.79
N GLU A 314 -8.60 -16.82 24.60
CA GLU A 314 -7.24 -16.33 24.43
C GLU A 314 -6.73 -16.64 23.02
N ARG A 315 -5.88 -15.75 22.51
CA ARG A 315 -5.24 -15.94 21.22
C ARG A 315 -4.39 -17.22 21.23
N PRO A 316 -4.46 -18.08 20.20
CA PRO A 316 -3.68 -19.30 20.16
C PRO A 316 -2.19 -18.96 20.05
N SER A 317 -1.40 -19.25 21.08
CA SER A 317 0.02 -18.89 21.13
C SER A 317 0.92 -19.75 20.23
N GLU A 318 0.42 -20.91 19.81
CA GLU A 318 1.10 -21.98 19.05
C GLU A 318 0.14 -22.57 17.99
N PRO A 319 0.65 -23.18 16.89
CA PRO A 319 -0.15 -23.69 15.76
C PRO A 319 -1.13 -24.85 16.02
N GLY A 320 -1.42 -25.21 17.27
CA GLY A 320 -2.02 -26.51 17.58
C GLY A 320 -1.02 -27.65 17.38
N GLY A 321 -0.99 -28.61 18.29
CA GLY A 321 0.01 -29.68 18.27
C GLY A 321 -0.23 -30.69 17.16
N VAL A 322 0.30 -30.45 15.96
CA VAL A 322 0.17 -31.37 14.80
C VAL A 322 0.98 -32.68 14.94
N GLY A 323 1.88 -32.76 15.91
CA GLY A 323 2.73 -33.93 16.14
C GLY A 323 3.69 -34.21 14.97
N GLY A 324 3.97 -35.50 14.74
CA GLY A 324 4.85 -35.96 13.66
C GLY A 324 6.35 -35.73 13.88
N ARG A 325 7.16 -36.40 13.07
CA ARG A 325 8.62 -36.17 12.96
C ARG A 325 8.98 -35.07 11.97
N LEU A 326 8.08 -34.79 11.03
CA LEU A 326 8.18 -33.68 10.10
C LEU A 326 6.92 -32.84 10.15
N ARG A 327 7.07 -31.53 9.95
CA ARG A 327 5.98 -30.56 9.81
C ARG A 327 6.04 -29.94 8.42
N VAL A 328 4.99 -30.10 7.64
CA VAL A 328 4.87 -29.56 6.28
C VAL A 328 3.63 -28.67 6.21
N GLY A 329 3.74 -27.46 5.67
CA GLY A 329 2.63 -26.51 5.70
C GLY A 329 2.64 -25.48 4.57
N SER A 330 1.69 -24.55 4.62
CA SER A 330 1.66 -23.37 3.76
C SER A 330 1.22 -22.10 4.49
N MET A 331 1.66 -20.96 4.00
CA MET A 331 1.31 -19.64 4.52
C MET A 331 1.24 -18.62 3.39
N ASN A 332 0.07 -17.99 3.20
CA ASN A 332 -0.03 -16.74 2.47
C ASN A 332 0.56 -15.61 3.35
N VAL A 333 1.49 -14.84 2.79
CA VAL A 333 2.21 -13.79 3.53
C VAL A 333 1.75 -12.36 3.18
N LEU A 334 0.61 -12.22 2.50
CA LEU A 334 -0.05 -10.96 2.17
C LEU A 334 0.88 -9.99 1.43
N ASN A 335 1.26 -10.35 0.20
CA ASN A 335 2.15 -9.59 -0.68
C ASN A 335 3.47 -9.17 0.01
N TYR A 336 4.39 -10.12 0.21
CA TYR A 336 5.73 -9.81 0.73
C TYR A 336 6.64 -9.33 -0.41
N PHE A 337 6.74 -8.01 -0.53
CA PHE A 337 7.58 -7.34 -1.52
C PHE A 337 8.78 -6.68 -0.84
N THR A 338 9.91 -6.75 -1.52
CA THR A 338 11.09 -5.97 -1.16
C THR A 338 11.26 -4.74 -2.06
N THR A 339 10.50 -4.64 -3.16
CA THR A 339 10.33 -3.42 -3.96
C THR A 339 9.12 -2.64 -3.42
N LEU A 340 9.31 -1.40 -2.96
CA LEU A 340 8.32 -0.61 -2.22
C LEU A 340 7.76 0.55 -3.08
N VAL A 341 6.77 1.30 -2.59
CA VAL A 341 6.24 2.52 -3.26
C VAL A 341 7.02 3.76 -2.76
N GLU A 342 7.16 4.82 -3.57
CA GLU A 342 7.95 6.01 -3.20
C GLU A 342 7.47 6.69 -1.90
N SER A 343 8.31 6.74 -0.87
CA SER A 343 8.48 7.93 -0.02
C SER A 343 9.77 7.86 0.83
N ASN A 344 10.37 9.02 1.07
CA ASN A 344 11.75 9.19 1.55
C ASN A 344 12.04 8.66 2.97
N SER A 345 13.25 8.08 3.07
CA SER A 345 14.13 7.85 4.24
C SER A 345 13.87 6.65 5.17
N GLY A 346 14.62 5.55 4.94
CA GLY A 346 15.14 4.75 6.07
C GLY A 346 15.14 3.22 6.04
N CYS A 347 14.88 2.54 4.92
CA CYS A 347 15.33 1.16 4.61
C CYS A 347 15.48 1.08 3.08
N THR A 348 16.35 0.24 2.53
CA THR A 348 16.42 0.09 1.07
C THR A 348 16.47 -1.38 0.71
N LEU A 349 15.33 -1.89 0.26
CA LEU A 349 15.28 -3.08 -0.59
C LEU A 349 14.64 -2.70 -1.94
N GLY A 350 15.06 -3.41 -2.99
CA GLY A 350 15.51 -2.79 -4.24
C GLY A 350 14.45 -2.36 -5.26
N GLY A 351 13.82 -1.21 -5.05
CA GLY A 351 13.26 -0.35 -6.11
C GLY A 351 11.96 0.34 -5.72
N VAL A 352 11.59 1.38 -6.49
CA VAL A 352 10.25 1.97 -6.49
C VAL A 352 9.49 1.46 -7.70
N SER A 353 8.29 0.91 -7.51
CA SER A 353 7.48 0.40 -8.63
C SER A 353 5.99 0.63 -8.39
N SER A 354 5.30 1.09 -9.43
CA SER A 354 3.83 1.13 -9.46
C SER A 354 3.17 -0.27 -9.45
N ALA A 355 3.98 -1.33 -9.60
CA ALA A 355 3.55 -2.73 -9.48
C ALA A 355 3.86 -3.34 -8.09
N ALA A 356 4.49 -2.58 -7.17
CA ALA A 356 4.66 -3.01 -5.80
C ALA A 356 3.30 -3.30 -5.15
N ARG A 357 3.25 -4.34 -4.31
CA ARG A 357 2.08 -4.71 -3.51
C ARG A 357 2.54 -4.97 -2.09
N GLY A 358 1.66 -4.90 -1.10
CA GLY A 358 2.01 -5.16 0.30
C GLY A 358 2.34 -3.88 1.06
N ALA A 359 3.48 -3.86 1.76
CA ALA A 359 3.93 -2.68 2.49
C ALA A 359 4.23 -1.49 1.56
N ASP A 360 3.72 -0.32 1.92
CA ASP A 360 3.90 0.90 1.13
C ASP A 360 5.27 1.56 1.40
N ASP A 361 5.77 1.42 2.63
CA ASP A 361 7.06 1.98 3.04
C ASP A 361 7.93 1.01 3.87
N CYS A 362 9.08 1.52 4.30
CA CYS A 362 10.09 0.78 5.06
C CYS A 362 9.63 0.39 6.47
N VAL A 363 8.86 1.26 7.13
CA VAL A 363 8.35 1.00 8.48
C VAL A 363 7.35 -0.14 8.40
N GLU A 364 6.47 -0.12 7.42
CA GLU A 364 5.50 -1.17 7.16
C GLU A 364 6.15 -2.49 6.77
N PHE A 365 7.16 -2.46 5.89
CA PHE A 365 7.88 -3.67 5.49
C PHE A 365 8.54 -4.35 6.69
N GLU A 366 9.20 -3.59 7.56
CA GLU A 366 9.81 -4.12 8.77
C GLU A 366 8.77 -4.69 9.73
N ARG A 367 7.61 -4.03 9.85
CA ARG A 367 6.47 -4.52 10.64
C ARG A 367 5.91 -5.82 10.08
N GLN A 368 5.68 -5.90 8.77
CA GLN A 368 5.19 -7.08 8.05
C GLN A 368 6.18 -8.25 8.23
N ARG A 369 7.46 -8.02 7.95
CA ARG A 369 8.52 -9.02 8.08
C ARG A 369 8.63 -9.56 9.50
N ALA A 370 8.58 -8.70 10.51
CA ALA A 370 8.64 -9.13 11.91
C ALA A 370 7.49 -10.08 12.27
N LYS A 371 6.26 -9.76 11.85
CA LYS A 371 5.09 -10.63 12.08
C LYS A 371 5.21 -11.97 11.35
N ILE A 372 5.61 -11.96 10.08
CA ILE A 372 5.81 -13.19 9.27
C ILE A 372 6.91 -14.07 9.88
N VAL A 373 8.05 -13.48 10.26
CA VAL A 373 9.16 -14.21 10.90
C VAL A 373 8.72 -14.81 12.24
N ALA A 374 7.94 -14.07 13.04
CA ALA A 374 7.37 -14.58 14.29
C ALA A 374 6.42 -15.76 14.05
N ALA A 375 5.56 -15.68 13.02
CA ALA A 375 4.65 -16.74 12.63
C ALA A 375 5.40 -18.01 12.18
N ILE A 376 6.34 -17.89 11.23
CA ILE A 376 7.10 -19.05 10.70
C ILE A 376 7.95 -19.67 11.80
N THR A 377 8.59 -18.87 12.66
CA THR A 377 9.43 -19.38 13.76
C THR A 377 8.61 -20.21 14.76
N LYS A 378 7.40 -19.77 15.08
CA LYS A 378 6.49 -20.53 15.97
C LYS A 378 5.84 -21.73 15.28
N MET A 379 5.45 -21.61 14.02
CA MET A 379 5.03 -22.76 13.20
C MET A 379 6.12 -23.84 13.16
N ASN A 380 7.37 -23.39 13.11
CA ASN A 380 8.55 -24.24 13.11
C ASN A 380 8.48 -25.35 12.03
N PRO A 381 8.09 -25.05 10.77
CA PRO A 381 7.94 -26.06 9.73
C PRO A 381 9.28 -26.64 9.30
N ASP A 382 9.29 -27.89 8.84
CA ASP A 382 10.44 -28.50 8.17
C ASP A 382 10.43 -28.24 6.67
N VAL A 383 9.23 -28.09 6.08
CA VAL A 383 8.98 -27.63 4.72
C VAL A 383 7.78 -26.69 4.75
N LEU A 384 7.89 -25.52 4.12
CA LEU A 384 6.82 -24.53 4.05
C LEU A 384 6.67 -24.00 2.63
N GLY A 385 5.45 -24.11 2.10
CA GLY A 385 5.02 -23.37 0.91
C GLY A 385 4.61 -21.94 1.29
N LEU A 386 5.19 -20.96 0.63
CA LEU A 386 4.85 -19.54 0.81
C LEU A 386 4.05 -19.06 -0.40
N LEU A 387 3.03 -18.25 -0.15
CA LEU A 387 2.22 -17.63 -1.19
C LEU A 387 2.32 -16.11 -1.08
N GLU A 388 2.20 -15.44 -2.22
CA GLU A 388 2.31 -13.97 -2.31
C GLU A 388 3.71 -13.43 -2.01
N ILE A 389 4.73 -14.19 -2.37
CA ILE A 389 6.10 -13.68 -2.41
C ILE A 389 6.29 -12.91 -3.70
N GLN A 390 6.98 -11.78 -3.68
CA GLN A 390 7.36 -11.08 -4.90
C GLN A 390 8.15 -12.03 -5.85
N ASN A 391 7.79 -12.01 -7.13
CA ASN A 391 8.41 -12.83 -8.17
C ASN A 391 9.70 -12.14 -8.66
N ASP A 392 10.79 -12.37 -7.94
CA ASP A 392 12.11 -11.79 -8.22
C ASP A 392 13.28 -12.77 -7.99
N PHE A 393 13.06 -14.06 -8.28
CA PHE A 393 14.02 -15.14 -8.01
C PHE A 393 15.37 -14.98 -8.75
N GLU A 394 15.35 -14.35 -9.92
CA GLU A 394 16.51 -13.99 -10.74
C GLU A 394 17.45 -13.02 -10.04
N LYS A 395 17.00 -12.32 -8.99
CA LYS A 395 17.85 -11.48 -8.14
C LYS A 395 18.70 -12.29 -7.16
N GLY A 396 18.56 -13.62 -7.11
CA GLY A 396 19.43 -14.49 -6.33
C GLY A 396 19.41 -14.18 -4.83
N SER A 397 20.58 -13.89 -4.25
CA SER A 397 20.73 -13.52 -2.84
C SER A 397 19.98 -12.23 -2.45
N ARG A 398 19.60 -11.42 -3.43
CA ARG A 398 18.84 -10.17 -3.28
C ARG A 398 17.34 -10.32 -3.52
N SER A 399 16.87 -11.53 -3.82
CA SER A 399 15.43 -11.81 -4.00
C SER A 399 14.66 -11.64 -2.68
N SER A 400 13.35 -11.43 -2.81
CA SER A 400 12.45 -11.27 -1.67
C SER A 400 12.40 -12.54 -0.80
N ILE A 401 12.49 -13.72 -1.41
CA ILE A 401 12.58 -14.98 -0.67
C ILE A 401 13.91 -15.12 0.09
N ALA A 402 15.03 -14.67 -0.49
CA ALA A 402 16.33 -14.68 0.16
C ALA A 402 16.37 -13.70 1.35
N ASN A 403 15.70 -12.56 1.22
CA ASN A 403 15.52 -11.60 2.32
C ASN A 403 14.78 -12.26 3.51
N LEU A 404 13.65 -12.92 3.24
CA LEU A 404 12.87 -13.60 4.28
C LEU A 404 13.68 -14.72 4.95
N VAL A 405 14.37 -15.57 4.18
CA VAL A 405 15.23 -16.63 4.73
C VAL A 405 16.37 -16.07 5.58
N THR A 406 16.96 -14.96 5.17
CA THR A 406 17.99 -14.27 5.97
C THR A 406 17.43 -13.80 7.30
N ALA A 407 16.25 -13.17 7.31
CA ALA A 407 15.57 -12.75 8.53
C ALA A 407 15.20 -13.93 9.44
N LEU A 408 14.71 -15.04 8.87
CA LEU A 408 14.42 -16.27 9.61
C LEU A 408 15.68 -16.85 10.27
N ASN A 409 16.78 -16.92 9.54
CA ASN A 409 18.06 -17.41 10.06
C ASN A 409 18.66 -16.48 11.13
N ALA A 410 18.44 -15.18 11.04
CA ALA A 410 18.81 -14.22 12.08
C ALA A 410 17.96 -14.38 13.35
N ALA A 411 16.65 -14.65 13.21
CA ALA A 411 15.73 -14.88 14.32
C ALA A 411 15.87 -16.28 14.96
N THR A 412 16.53 -17.22 14.29
CA THR A 412 16.76 -18.58 14.75
C THR A 412 18.26 -18.86 14.89
N ALA A 413 18.87 -19.48 13.89
CA ALA A 413 20.31 -19.65 13.76
C ALA A 413 20.71 -19.70 12.27
N PRO A 414 21.94 -19.28 11.91
CA PRO A 414 22.43 -19.37 10.53
C PRO A 414 22.25 -20.78 9.94
N GLY A 415 21.65 -20.87 8.75
CA GLY A 415 21.43 -22.13 8.04
C GLY A 415 20.25 -22.97 8.56
N THR A 416 19.40 -22.44 9.46
CA THR A 416 18.18 -23.12 9.92
C THR A 416 17.21 -23.34 8.76
N TYR A 417 16.97 -22.31 7.95
CA TYR A 417 16.11 -22.34 6.77
C TYR A 417 16.92 -22.07 5.49
N ALA A 418 16.50 -22.71 4.41
CA ALA A 418 16.96 -22.46 3.04
C ALA A 418 15.75 -22.37 2.10
N ALA A 419 15.88 -21.59 1.02
CA ALA A 419 14.88 -21.52 -0.04
C ALA A 419 15.22 -22.48 -1.19
N ILE A 420 14.19 -22.95 -1.89
CA ILE A 420 14.33 -23.52 -3.23
C ILE A 420 14.22 -22.35 -4.22
N ASN A 421 15.32 -22.02 -4.90
CA ASN A 421 15.32 -21.00 -5.94
C ASN A 421 15.25 -21.65 -7.34
N PRO A 422 14.20 -21.39 -8.14
CA PRO A 422 14.03 -21.92 -9.49
C PRO A 422 15.07 -21.45 -10.52
N GLY A 423 15.88 -20.44 -10.21
CA GLY A 423 16.88 -19.88 -11.12
C GLY A 423 16.39 -18.67 -11.92
N GLU A 424 15.09 -18.48 -12.03
CA GLU A 424 14.42 -17.42 -12.80
C GLU A 424 13.02 -17.16 -12.25
N ASN A 425 12.39 -16.07 -12.69
CA ASN A 425 11.00 -15.80 -12.34
C ASN A 425 10.04 -16.88 -12.82
N VAL A 426 9.07 -17.16 -11.95
CA VAL A 426 8.08 -18.23 -12.16
C VAL A 426 6.78 -17.59 -12.59
N GLY A 427 6.42 -17.78 -13.87
CA GLY A 427 5.26 -17.11 -14.47
C GLY A 427 5.50 -15.61 -14.69
N THR A 428 4.42 -14.86 -14.89
CA THR A 428 4.49 -13.43 -15.30
C THR A 428 3.90 -12.45 -14.30
N ASP A 429 3.26 -12.92 -13.22
CA ASP A 429 2.71 -12.01 -12.22
C ASP A 429 3.78 -11.52 -11.24
N ALA A 430 3.54 -10.36 -10.63
CA ALA A 430 4.40 -9.75 -9.64
C ALA A 430 4.49 -10.58 -8.35
N ILE A 431 3.50 -11.43 -8.07
CA ILE A 431 3.55 -12.40 -6.97
C ILE A 431 3.64 -13.84 -7.46
N THR A 432 4.28 -14.69 -6.68
CA THR A 432 4.48 -16.11 -6.96
C THR A 432 4.37 -16.96 -5.69
N VAL A 433 4.48 -18.28 -5.85
CA VAL A 433 4.64 -19.23 -4.75
C VAL A 433 6.12 -19.56 -4.56
N ALA A 434 6.53 -19.88 -3.35
CA ALA A 434 7.91 -20.27 -3.02
C ALA A 434 7.94 -21.46 -2.06
N LEU A 435 9.11 -22.11 -1.95
CA LEU A 435 9.35 -23.20 -1.01
C LEU A 435 10.56 -22.87 -0.14
N ILE A 436 10.39 -22.96 1.18
CA ILE A 436 11.50 -22.98 2.15
C ILE A 436 11.49 -24.28 2.93
N TYR A 437 12.64 -24.68 3.44
CA TYR A 437 12.80 -25.91 4.20
C TYR A 437 13.93 -25.80 5.21
N LYS A 438 13.97 -26.75 6.16
CA LYS A 438 15.08 -26.89 7.10
C LYS A 438 16.10 -27.90 6.59
N PRO A 439 17.32 -27.47 6.23
CA PRO A 439 18.37 -28.39 5.80
C PRO A 439 18.74 -29.42 6.87
N ALA A 440 18.50 -29.16 8.16
CA ALA A 440 18.74 -30.12 9.23
C ALA A 440 17.74 -31.29 9.25
N SER A 441 16.51 -31.07 8.77
CA SER A 441 15.42 -32.05 8.84
C SER A 441 15.23 -32.83 7.55
N VAL A 442 15.38 -32.16 6.40
CA VAL A 442 15.11 -32.73 5.09
C VAL A 442 16.20 -32.41 4.07
N THR A 443 16.26 -33.24 3.03
CA THR A 443 17.08 -33.04 1.83
C THR A 443 16.16 -32.98 0.62
N PRO A 444 16.17 -31.91 -0.19
CA PRO A 444 15.47 -31.91 -1.46
C PRO A 444 16.10 -32.93 -2.42
N VAL A 445 15.28 -33.70 -3.12
CA VAL A 445 15.70 -34.77 -4.05
C VAL A 445 14.92 -34.69 -5.36
N GLY A 446 15.53 -35.14 -6.46
CA GLY A 446 14.97 -34.94 -7.80
C GLY A 446 15.11 -33.50 -8.28
N GLN A 447 14.30 -33.11 -9.26
CA GLN A 447 14.24 -31.74 -9.77
C GLN A 447 13.09 -30.95 -9.11
N LEU A 448 13.25 -29.63 -9.02
CA LEU A 448 12.11 -28.73 -8.82
C LEU A 448 11.27 -28.77 -10.10
N ALA A 449 9.99 -29.05 -9.96
CA ALA A 449 9.07 -29.04 -11.07
C ALA A 449 8.15 -27.81 -11.01
N VAL A 450 7.99 -27.14 -12.15
CA VAL A 450 7.14 -25.95 -12.31
C VAL A 450 6.06 -26.31 -13.32
N LEU A 451 4.79 -26.17 -12.95
CA LEU A 451 3.66 -26.28 -13.87
C LEU A 451 3.22 -24.88 -14.29
N ASP A 452 3.49 -24.56 -15.55
CA ASP A 452 3.12 -23.34 -16.24
C ASP A 452 2.59 -23.66 -17.66
N ASN A 453 2.33 -22.64 -18.48
CA ASN A 453 1.82 -22.84 -19.84
C ASN A 453 2.82 -23.49 -20.82
N ARG A 454 4.11 -23.58 -20.45
CA ARG A 454 5.15 -24.23 -21.25
C ARG A 454 5.11 -25.73 -21.07
N VAL A 455 4.69 -26.19 -19.88
CA VAL A 455 4.47 -27.60 -19.56
C VAL A 455 3.10 -28.08 -20.05
N ASP A 456 2.05 -27.30 -19.82
CA ASP A 456 0.70 -27.58 -20.35
C ASP A 456 0.11 -26.28 -20.94
N PRO A 457 -0.02 -26.16 -22.26
CA PRO A 457 -0.55 -24.95 -22.92
C PRO A 457 -1.98 -24.57 -22.50
N THR A 458 -2.73 -25.48 -21.87
CA THR A 458 -4.08 -25.22 -21.36
C THR A 458 -4.08 -24.70 -19.91
N TYR A 459 -2.94 -24.74 -19.23
CA TYR A 459 -2.76 -24.11 -17.92
C TYR A 459 -2.59 -22.59 -18.08
N GLN A 460 -3.59 -21.83 -17.64
CA GLN A 460 -3.58 -20.36 -17.74
C GLN A 460 -2.78 -19.73 -16.60
N ASP A 461 -1.46 -19.70 -16.74
CA ASP A 461 -0.51 -19.10 -15.79
C ASP A 461 -0.49 -17.56 -15.74
N THR A 462 -1.18 -16.91 -16.68
CA THR A 462 -1.52 -15.47 -16.60
C THR A 462 -2.63 -15.18 -15.60
N ARG A 463 -3.30 -16.23 -15.08
CA ARG A 463 -4.41 -16.13 -14.12
C ARG A 463 -4.10 -16.87 -12.83
N ASN A 464 -3.75 -18.15 -12.94
CA ASN A 464 -3.27 -18.94 -11.80
C ASN A 464 -1.78 -18.70 -11.64
N ARG A 465 -1.26 -18.72 -10.41
CA ARG A 465 0.20 -18.80 -10.26
C ARG A 465 0.68 -20.16 -10.74
N PRO A 466 1.85 -20.25 -11.39
CA PRO A 466 2.43 -21.55 -11.67
C PRO A 466 2.55 -22.37 -10.39
N THR A 467 2.28 -23.67 -10.51
CA THR A 467 2.33 -24.59 -9.35
C THR A 467 3.75 -25.14 -9.21
N LEU A 468 4.30 -25.12 -8.00
CA LEU A 468 5.62 -25.70 -7.72
C LEU A 468 5.48 -27.07 -7.06
N ALA A 469 6.28 -28.04 -7.47
CA ALA A 469 6.39 -29.33 -6.79
C ALA A 469 7.85 -29.70 -6.57
N HIS A 470 8.19 -30.13 -5.36
CA HIS A 470 9.51 -30.70 -5.07
C HIS A 470 9.42 -31.82 -4.04
N THR A 471 10.27 -32.84 -4.19
CA THR A 471 10.30 -33.99 -3.29
C THR A 471 11.33 -33.75 -2.19
N PHE A 472 10.90 -33.87 -0.94
CA PHE A 472 11.73 -33.73 0.24
C PHE A 472 11.90 -35.06 0.93
N GLN A 473 13.15 -35.42 1.21
CA GLN A 473 13.54 -36.64 1.90
C GLN A 473 13.87 -36.35 3.36
N SER A 474 13.23 -37.05 4.29
CA SER A 474 13.55 -37.01 5.71
C SER A 474 14.98 -37.49 5.95
N LYS A 475 15.79 -36.69 6.65
CA LYS A 475 17.12 -37.11 7.10
C LYS A 475 17.08 -38.18 8.19
N ALA A 476 15.94 -38.32 8.88
CA ALA A 476 15.80 -39.26 9.98
C ALA A 476 15.72 -40.72 9.50
N ASN A 477 15.09 -40.99 8.36
CA ASN A 477 14.83 -42.36 7.90
C ASN A 477 14.73 -42.55 6.37
N GLY A 478 15.03 -41.52 5.59
CA GLY A 478 14.96 -41.57 4.12
C GLY A 478 13.55 -41.56 3.52
N GLY A 479 12.48 -41.53 4.34
CA GLY A 479 11.10 -41.40 3.84
C GLY A 479 10.89 -40.06 3.15
N ARG A 480 10.04 -40.01 2.12
CA ARG A 480 9.88 -38.84 1.25
C ARG A 480 8.44 -38.36 1.17
N VAL A 481 8.29 -37.08 0.83
CA VAL A 481 7.01 -36.46 0.49
C VAL A 481 7.25 -35.45 -0.63
N THR A 482 6.35 -35.43 -1.62
CA THR A 482 6.32 -34.37 -2.63
C THR A 482 5.39 -33.26 -2.17
N ALA A 483 5.97 -32.13 -1.78
CA ALA A 483 5.22 -30.92 -1.44
C ALA A 483 4.89 -30.16 -2.72
N VAL A 484 3.60 -29.82 -2.90
CA VAL A 484 3.06 -29.13 -4.07
C VAL A 484 2.41 -27.84 -3.59
N VAL A 485 2.91 -26.69 -4.03
CA VAL A 485 2.41 -25.37 -3.62
C VAL A 485 1.63 -24.76 -4.76
N ALA A 486 0.35 -24.52 -4.55
CA ALA A 486 -0.56 -23.95 -5.54
C ALA A 486 -1.18 -22.66 -5.02
N HIS A 487 -1.29 -21.66 -5.91
CA HIS A 487 -2.03 -20.43 -5.67
C HIS A 487 -2.93 -20.17 -6.89
N LEU A 488 -4.20 -20.55 -6.78
CA LEU A 488 -5.14 -20.44 -7.90
C LEU A 488 -5.75 -19.03 -7.98
N LYS A 489 -6.30 -18.69 -9.15
CA LYS A 489 -6.85 -17.36 -9.43
C LYS A 489 -7.91 -16.93 -8.40
N SER A 490 -7.78 -15.72 -7.87
CA SER A 490 -8.75 -15.13 -6.93
C SER A 490 -10.18 -14.98 -7.49
N LYS A 491 -11.18 -15.03 -6.60
CA LYS A 491 -12.62 -14.95 -6.92
C LYS A 491 -13.12 -13.53 -7.24
N GLY A 492 -12.36 -12.50 -6.87
CA GLY A 492 -12.83 -11.10 -6.83
C GLY A 492 -12.82 -10.36 -8.16
N SER A 493 -12.05 -10.80 -9.16
CA SER A 493 -11.96 -10.14 -10.47
C SER A 493 -12.43 -11.04 -11.60
N ALA A 494 -13.07 -10.44 -12.61
CA ALA A 494 -13.67 -11.16 -13.72
C ALA A 494 -12.63 -11.91 -14.57
N CYS A 495 -13.02 -13.09 -15.07
CA CYS A 495 -12.29 -13.82 -16.11
C CYS A 495 -13.09 -13.82 -17.40
N ALA A 496 -12.43 -13.51 -18.52
CA ALA A 496 -13.07 -13.55 -19.83
C ALA A 496 -13.58 -14.99 -20.11
N GLY A 497 -14.89 -15.10 -20.38
CA GLY A 497 -15.57 -16.37 -20.62
C GLY A 497 -15.89 -17.21 -19.37
N ASP A 498 -15.61 -16.69 -18.17
CA ASP A 498 -15.76 -17.41 -16.90
C ASP A 498 -16.24 -16.44 -15.79
N PRO A 499 -17.47 -15.90 -15.94
CA PRO A 499 -18.05 -14.93 -15.02
C PRO A 499 -18.57 -15.61 -13.75
N ASP A 500 -18.82 -14.80 -12.71
CA ASP A 500 -19.62 -15.23 -11.57
C ASP A 500 -21.05 -15.59 -11.99
N LEU A 501 -21.47 -16.83 -11.68
CA LEU A 501 -22.81 -17.34 -11.98
C LEU A 501 -23.81 -17.11 -10.83
N GLY A 502 -23.36 -16.46 -9.74
CA GLY A 502 -24.17 -16.24 -8.55
C GLY A 502 -24.46 -17.53 -7.77
N ASP A 503 -23.71 -18.60 -8.01
CA ASP A 503 -23.87 -19.92 -7.37
C ASP A 503 -23.01 -20.11 -6.11
N GLY A 504 -22.24 -19.08 -5.76
CA GLY A 504 -21.33 -19.01 -4.61
C GLY A 504 -19.87 -19.28 -4.96
N GLN A 505 -19.58 -19.70 -6.20
CA GLN A 505 -18.21 -19.98 -6.63
C GLN A 505 -17.45 -18.71 -7.00
N GLY A 506 -18.12 -17.61 -7.31
CA GLY A 506 -17.47 -16.35 -7.70
C GLY A 506 -16.84 -16.43 -9.09
N ASN A 507 -16.13 -15.38 -9.50
CA ASN A 507 -15.49 -15.33 -10.82
C ASN A 507 -14.40 -16.41 -10.98
N CYS A 508 -14.06 -16.69 -12.24
CA CYS A 508 -12.91 -17.53 -12.59
C CYS A 508 -13.03 -19.00 -12.10
N ASN A 509 -14.24 -19.53 -11.89
CA ASN A 509 -14.42 -20.88 -11.36
C ASN A 509 -13.98 -21.96 -12.36
N LEU A 510 -14.30 -21.82 -13.65
CA LEU A 510 -13.86 -22.78 -14.67
C LEU A 510 -12.33 -22.77 -14.81
N THR A 511 -11.72 -21.60 -14.71
CA THR A 511 -10.26 -21.39 -14.75
C THR A 511 -9.57 -22.10 -13.59
N ARG A 512 -10.09 -21.94 -12.36
CA ARG A 512 -9.59 -22.66 -11.17
C ARG A 512 -9.80 -24.17 -11.29
N THR A 513 -10.98 -24.59 -11.78
CA THR A 513 -11.32 -26.01 -11.95
C THR A 513 -10.43 -26.70 -12.98
N ASN A 514 -10.14 -26.02 -14.10
CA ASN A 514 -9.21 -26.53 -15.10
C ASN A 514 -7.79 -26.67 -14.54
N ALA A 515 -7.31 -25.66 -13.82
CA ALA A 515 -6.01 -25.73 -13.16
C ALA A 515 -5.93 -26.90 -12.17
N ALA A 516 -6.96 -27.12 -11.34
CA ALA A 516 -7.03 -28.26 -10.43
C ALA A 516 -6.91 -29.62 -11.15
N ARG A 517 -7.62 -29.81 -12.28
CA ARG A 517 -7.52 -31.04 -13.09
C ARG A 517 -6.12 -31.23 -13.68
N ILE A 518 -5.54 -30.16 -14.22
CA ILE A 518 -4.19 -30.20 -14.79
C ILE A 518 -3.16 -30.51 -13.70
N ILE A 519 -3.26 -29.90 -12.52
CA ILE A 519 -2.37 -30.19 -11.38
C ILE A 519 -2.43 -31.68 -11.03
N ALA A 520 -3.62 -32.25 -10.87
CA ALA A 520 -3.76 -33.68 -10.55
C ALA A 520 -3.16 -34.59 -11.65
N GLY A 521 -3.45 -34.30 -12.92
CA GLY A 521 -2.91 -35.05 -14.06
C GLY A 521 -1.38 -34.91 -14.19
N TRP A 522 -0.84 -33.71 -14.00
CA TRP A 522 0.59 -33.42 -14.05
C TRP A 522 1.33 -34.17 -12.94
N LEU A 523 0.81 -34.16 -11.71
CA LEU A 523 1.45 -34.87 -10.60
C LEU A 523 1.50 -36.39 -10.85
N ALA A 524 0.52 -36.97 -11.53
CA ALA A 524 0.53 -38.38 -11.92
C ALA A 524 1.73 -38.77 -12.80
N THR A 525 2.42 -37.80 -13.43
CA THR A 525 3.60 -38.03 -14.27
C THR A 525 4.93 -38.13 -13.50
N ASN A 526 4.91 -37.93 -12.16
CA ASN A 526 6.11 -37.78 -11.33
C ASN A 526 7.03 -36.66 -11.81
N PRO A 527 6.55 -35.39 -11.83
CA PRO A 527 7.24 -34.30 -12.51
C PRO A 527 8.57 -33.90 -11.85
N THR A 528 8.80 -34.31 -10.59
CA THR A 528 10.08 -34.12 -9.89
C THR A 528 11.15 -35.14 -10.30
N GLY A 529 10.82 -36.11 -11.15
CA GLY A 529 11.71 -37.21 -11.53
C GLY A 529 11.91 -38.27 -10.43
N VAL A 530 11.26 -38.10 -9.26
CA VAL A 530 11.26 -39.09 -8.17
C VAL A 530 9.94 -39.84 -8.20
N GLN A 531 10.02 -41.18 -8.19
CA GLN A 531 8.85 -42.03 -8.02
C GLN A 531 8.40 -41.94 -6.55
N GLU A 532 7.41 -41.09 -6.30
CA GLU A 532 6.86 -40.85 -4.97
C GLU A 532 5.33 -40.71 -5.04
N ASP A 533 4.65 -41.57 -4.27
CA ASP A 533 3.20 -41.61 -4.15
C ASP A 533 2.71 -40.69 -3.03
N ASP A 534 3.56 -40.42 -2.04
CA ASP A 534 3.27 -39.53 -0.91
C ASP A 534 3.35 -38.07 -1.35
N ARG A 535 2.19 -37.48 -1.68
CA ARG A 535 2.08 -36.13 -2.25
C ARG A 535 1.12 -35.29 -1.44
N LEU A 536 1.50 -34.03 -1.20
CA LEU A 536 0.74 -33.06 -0.42
C LEU A 536 0.57 -31.77 -1.22
N ILE A 537 -0.67 -31.46 -1.61
CA ILE A 537 -1.03 -30.17 -2.21
C ILE A 537 -1.36 -29.20 -1.08
N LEU A 538 -0.74 -28.02 -1.11
CA LEU A 538 -0.84 -26.97 -0.10
C LEU A 538 -1.02 -25.61 -0.75
N GLY A 539 -1.76 -24.73 -0.07
CA GLY A 539 -1.86 -23.31 -0.42
C GLY A 539 -3.28 -22.81 -0.60
N ASP A 540 -3.39 -21.57 -1.08
CA ASP A 540 -4.62 -20.87 -1.38
C ASP A 540 -5.16 -21.32 -2.73
N LEU A 541 -6.14 -22.22 -2.69
CA LEU A 541 -6.81 -22.70 -3.89
C LEU A 541 -7.93 -21.76 -4.34
N ASN A 542 -8.14 -20.66 -3.62
CA ASN A 542 -9.18 -19.68 -3.85
C ASN A 542 -10.56 -20.32 -4.05
N ALA A 543 -10.83 -21.43 -3.37
CA ALA A 543 -12.04 -22.20 -3.53
C ALA A 543 -12.46 -22.83 -2.18
N TYR A 544 -13.74 -22.69 -1.85
CA TYR A 544 -14.31 -23.29 -0.65
C TYR A 544 -14.55 -24.79 -0.85
N ARG A 545 -14.70 -25.53 0.26
CA ARG A 545 -14.66 -27.00 0.28
C ARG A 545 -15.59 -27.69 -0.73
N MET A 546 -16.77 -27.14 -1.01
CA MET A 546 -17.77 -27.80 -1.86
C MET A 546 -17.70 -27.37 -3.34
N GLU A 547 -16.79 -26.46 -3.68
CA GLU A 547 -16.60 -25.89 -5.02
C GLU A 547 -15.91 -26.86 -5.98
N ASP A 548 -16.11 -26.61 -7.27
CA ASP A 548 -15.65 -27.45 -8.36
C ASP A 548 -14.12 -27.71 -8.35
N PRO A 549 -13.23 -26.74 -8.01
CA PRO A 549 -11.79 -26.99 -7.99
C PRO A 549 -11.36 -28.04 -6.95
N LEU A 550 -11.95 -28.01 -5.74
CA LEU A 550 -11.64 -28.98 -4.69
C LEU A 550 -12.15 -30.36 -5.08
N ARG A 551 -13.36 -30.44 -5.66
CA ARG A 551 -13.89 -31.72 -6.17
C ARG A 551 -13.03 -32.29 -7.30
N ALA A 552 -12.51 -31.45 -8.19
CA ALA A 552 -11.61 -31.90 -9.24
C ALA A 552 -10.31 -32.51 -8.70
N LEU A 553 -9.77 -31.97 -7.61
CA LEU A 553 -8.61 -32.57 -6.92
C LEU A 553 -8.98 -33.88 -6.21
N GLU A 554 -10.14 -33.94 -5.55
CA GLU A 554 -10.66 -35.17 -4.93
C GLU A 554 -10.87 -36.29 -5.97
N GLU A 555 -11.47 -35.97 -7.12
CA GLU A 555 -11.60 -36.87 -8.27
C GLU A 555 -10.24 -37.32 -8.82
N GLY A 556 -9.23 -36.45 -8.73
CA GLY A 556 -7.83 -36.73 -9.03
C GLY A 556 -7.08 -37.55 -7.96
N GLY A 557 -7.75 -37.94 -6.88
CA GLY A 557 -7.19 -38.78 -5.81
C GLY A 557 -6.53 -38.02 -4.66
N TYR A 558 -6.79 -36.72 -4.50
CA TYR A 558 -6.26 -35.89 -3.42
C TYR A 558 -7.35 -35.59 -2.38
N LEU A 559 -7.23 -36.17 -1.19
CA LEU A 559 -8.20 -36.04 -0.11
C LEU A 559 -7.90 -34.80 0.73
N ASN A 560 -8.91 -33.95 0.95
CA ASN A 560 -8.77 -32.82 1.86
C ASN A 560 -8.61 -33.32 3.31
N LEU A 561 -7.55 -32.87 3.99
CA LEU A 561 -7.27 -33.25 5.37
C LEU A 561 -8.16 -32.51 6.38
N PHE A 562 -8.86 -31.45 5.97
CA PHE A 562 -9.71 -30.66 6.85
C PHE A 562 -11.21 -30.92 6.63
N ASP A 563 -11.96 -30.91 7.72
CA ASP A 563 -13.41 -31.04 7.69
C ASP A 563 -14.12 -29.73 7.24
N ALA A 564 -15.45 -29.80 7.10
CA ALA A 564 -16.26 -28.67 6.64
C ALA A 564 -16.37 -27.51 7.65
N SER A 565 -16.05 -27.73 8.93
CA SER A 565 -16.07 -26.71 9.98
C SER A 565 -14.79 -25.86 10.00
N SER A 566 -13.72 -26.33 9.37
CA SER A 566 -12.44 -25.63 9.26
C SER A 566 -12.54 -24.36 8.41
N TYR A 567 -11.82 -23.31 8.81
CA TYR A 567 -11.72 -22.05 8.09
C TYR A 567 -10.28 -21.52 8.07
N SER A 568 -9.98 -20.67 7.10
CA SER A 568 -8.72 -19.92 7.02
C SER A 568 -8.92 -18.47 6.61
N TYR A 569 -10.16 -18.08 6.28
CA TYR A 569 -10.47 -16.80 5.66
C TYR A 569 -11.88 -16.35 6.04
N GLN A 570 -12.05 -15.03 6.11
CA GLN A 570 -13.31 -14.35 6.40
C GLN A 570 -13.62 -13.35 5.29
N PHE A 571 -14.87 -13.33 4.82
CA PHE A 571 -15.34 -12.33 3.88
C PHE A 571 -16.81 -12.01 4.12
N GLY A 572 -17.15 -10.73 4.27
CA GLY A 572 -18.54 -10.28 4.42
C GLY A 572 -19.26 -10.92 5.61
N GLY A 573 -18.56 -11.17 6.71
CA GLY A 573 -19.13 -11.82 7.89
C GLY A 573 -19.28 -13.34 7.80
N GLN A 574 -18.86 -13.95 6.68
CA GLN A 574 -18.96 -15.39 6.42
C GLN A 574 -17.57 -16.03 6.39
N TRP A 575 -17.51 -17.28 6.83
CA TRP A 575 -16.25 -17.95 7.17
C TRP A 575 -16.08 -19.26 6.40
N GLY A 576 -14.90 -19.47 5.85
CA GLY A 576 -14.58 -20.71 5.16
C GLY A 576 -13.10 -20.88 4.94
N SER A 577 -12.74 -21.95 4.21
CA SER A 577 -11.36 -22.26 3.92
C SER A 577 -11.03 -22.00 2.47
N LEU A 578 -10.04 -21.14 2.23
CA LEU A 578 -9.38 -21.01 0.92
C LEU A 578 -8.03 -21.71 0.91
N ASP A 579 -7.40 -21.85 2.08
CA ASP A 579 -6.11 -22.52 2.29
C ASP A 579 -6.33 -23.98 2.68
N HIS A 580 -5.82 -24.90 1.86
CA HIS A 580 -6.06 -26.32 2.03
C HIS A 580 -4.78 -27.13 2.12
N ALA A 581 -4.89 -28.32 2.73
CA ALA A 581 -3.93 -29.40 2.57
C ALA A 581 -4.68 -30.62 2.03
N LEU A 582 -4.25 -31.11 0.86
CA LEU A 582 -4.82 -32.32 0.25
C LEU A 582 -3.74 -33.37 0.05
N ALA A 583 -3.99 -34.58 0.54
CA ALA A 583 -3.02 -35.67 0.52
C ALA A 583 -3.48 -36.81 -0.38
N THR A 584 -2.53 -37.48 -1.02
CA THR A 584 -2.81 -38.81 -1.60
C THR A 584 -3.14 -39.82 -0.49
N PRO A 585 -3.89 -40.90 -0.78
CA PRO A 585 -4.23 -41.90 0.24
C PRO A 585 -3.01 -42.56 0.91
N SER A 586 -1.86 -42.59 0.24
CA SER A 586 -0.62 -43.13 0.82
C SER A 586 -0.06 -42.21 1.90
N LEU A 587 -0.10 -40.89 1.67
CA LEU A 587 0.37 -39.89 2.62
C LEU A 587 -0.63 -39.67 3.76
N GLU A 588 -1.94 -39.69 3.48
CA GLU A 588 -2.99 -39.50 4.49
C GLU A 588 -2.81 -40.47 5.68
N ARG A 589 -2.50 -41.74 5.42
CA ARG A 589 -2.19 -42.75 6.45
C ARG A 589 -0.93 -42.47 7.28
N GLN A 590 -0.15 -41.46 6.92
CA GLN A 590 1.09 -41.05 7.56
C GLN A 590 0.96 -39.66 8.21
N VAL A 591 -0.21 -39.03 8.09
CA VAL A 591 -0.58 -37.81 8.83
C VAL A 591 -0.85 -38.19 10.28
N VAL A 592 -0.27 -37.41 11.20
CA VAL A 592 -0.43 -37.56 12.65
C VAL A 592 -1.36 -36.50 13.22
N GLY A 593 -1.46 -35.37 12.53
CA GLY A 593 -2.38 -34.29 12.84
C GLY A 593 -2.20 -33.13 11.87
N GLU A 594 -3.19 -32.25 11.89
CA GLU A 594 -3.29 -31.10 11.02
C GLU A 594 -3.88 -29.93 11.78
N ALA A 595 -3.49 -28.72 11.41
CA ALA A 595 -3.99 -27.51 12.03
C ALA A 595 -4.02 -26.34 11.05
N LYS A 596 -5.00 -25.47 11.26
CA LYS A 596 -4.97 -24.09 10.80
C LYS A 596 -4.76 -23.21 12.01
N TRP A 597 -3.71 -22.41 11.97
CA TRP A 597 -3.40 -21.58 13.12
C TRP A 597 -4.14 -20.26 12.99
N HIS A 598 -5.21 -20.09 13.77
CA HIS A 598 -6.07 -18.91 13.71
C HIS A 598 -5.40 -17.65 14.28
N ILE A 599 -4.43 -17.11 13.54
CA ILE A 599 -3.70 -15.89 13.88
C ILE A 599 -4.11 -14.70 13.02
N ASN A 600 -4.84 -14.92 11.92
CA ASN A 600 -5.08 -13.94 10.87
C ASN A 600 -6.57 -13.69 10.61
N ALA A 601 -7.33 -14.73 10.22
CA ALA A 601 -8.71 -14.56 9.78
C ALA A 601 -9.63 -14.01 10.88
N ASP A 602 -9.33 -14.35 12.14
CA ASP A 602 -10.09 -13.87 13.29
C ASP A 602 -9.73 -12.43 13.70
N GLU A 603 -8.59 -11.89 13.27
CA GLU A 603 -8.10 -10.59 13.73
C GLU A 603 -8.66 -9.41 12.90
N PRO A 604 -8.98 -8.28 13.53
CA PRO A 604 -9.34 -7.05 12.81
C PRO A 604 -8.22 -6.59 11.89
N THR A 605 -8.60 -6.09 10.70
CA THR A 605 -7.66 -5.56 9.70
C THR A 605 -6.77 -4.47 10.27
N VAL A 606 -7.31 -3.58 11.11
CA VAL A 606 -6.58 -2.42 11.67
C VAL A 606 -5.37 -2.79 12.57
N LEU A 607 -5.24 -4.05 12.98
CA LEU A 607 -4.11 -4.57 13.76
C LEU A 607 -2.96 -5.13 12.89
N ASP A 608 -3.03 -4.93 11.57
CA ASP A 608 -2.00 -5.30 10.61
C ASP A 608 -0.70 -4.46 10.75
N TYR A 609 0.16 -4.57 9.74
CA TYR A 609 1.42 -3.84 9.70
C TYR A 609 1.28 -2.41 9.16
N ASN A 610 0.13 -2.02 8.62
CA ASN A 610 -0.08 -0.74 7.97
C ASN A 610 -0.05 0.43 8.98
N THR A 611 0.21 1.63 8.48
CA THR A 611 0.37 2.88 9.23
C THR A 611 -0.67 3.92 8.84
N GLU A 612 -1.30 3.79 7.66
CA GLU A 612 -2.27 4.75 7.16
C GLU A 612 -3.47 4.86 8.10
N PHE A 613 -4.05 6.07 8.14
CA PHE A 613 -5.28 6.37 8.86
C PHE A 613 -5.23 6.10 10.38
N LYS A 614 -4.03 6.09 10.98
CA LYS A 614 -3.83 5.87 12.42
C LYS A 614 -3.28 7.14 13.11
N SER A 615 -3.78 7.42 14.32
CA SER A 615 -3.21 8.43 15.22
C SER A 615 -1.84 7.97 15.77
N ALA A 616 -1.07 8.87 16.39
CA ALA A 616 0.17 8.49 17.07
C ALA A 616 -0.03 7.46 18.20
N ALA A 617 -1.15 7.55 18.94
CA ALA A 617 -1.49 6.59 19.98
C ALA A 617 -1.86 5.23 19.39
N GLN A 618 -2.62 5.20 18.28
CA GLN A 618 -2.97 3.98 17.57
C GLN A 618 -1.74 3.31 16.93
N LEU A 619 -0.82 4.08 16.34
CA LEU A 619 0.44 3.53 15.81
C LEU A 619 1.25 2.81 16.90
N ALA A 620 1.30 3.37 18.10
CA ALA A 620 1.96 2.75 19.25
C ALA A 620 1.18 1.57 19.84
N GLY A 621 -0.15 1.61 19.79
CA GLY A 621 -1.03 0.65 20.47
C GLY A 621 -1.50 -0.52 19.61
N PHE A 622 -1.65 -0.37 18.30
CA PHE A 622 -2.27 -1.37 17.41
C PHE A 622 -1.28 -2.37 16.81
N TYR A 623 0.03 -2.12 16.93
CA TYR A 623 1.07 -3.00 16.43
C TYR A 623 1.79 -3.77 17.53
N ALA A 624 2.04 -5.06 17.28
CA ALA A 624 3.03 -5.86 17.98
C ALA A 624 3.80 -6.72 16.97
N PRO A 625 5.12 -6.95 17.17
CA PRO A 625 5.94 -7.82 16.32
C PRO A 625 5.69 -9.30 16.64
N ASP A 626 4.42 -9.69 16.70
CA ASP A 626 3.94 -11.04 16.98
C ASP A 626 3.25 -11.65 15.73
N PRO A 627 2.86 -12.93 15.74
CA PRO A 627 2.28 -13.58 14.55
C PRO A 627 0.92 -13.03 14.12
N PHE A 628 0.20 -12.32 14.99
CA PHE A 628 -1.22 -12.05 14.78
C PHE A 628 -1.42 -10.99 13.69
N ARG A 629 -2.38 -11.21 12.79
CA ARG A 629 -2.66 -10.33 11.64
C ARG A 629 -1.41 -10.07 10.78
N SER A 630 -0.59 -11.10 10.58
CA SER A 630 0.51 -11.07 9.61
C SER A 630 0.02 -11.21 8.16
N SER A 631 -1.20 -11.73 7.99
CA SER A 631 -1.92 -11.89 6.73
C SER A 631 -3.44 -11.81 7.02
N ASP A 632 -4.24 -11.86 5.98
CA ASP A 632 -5.68 -12.12 6.00
C ASP A 632 -6.05 -13.62 5.93
N HIS A 633 -5.07 -14.49 5.69
CA HIS A 633 -5.23 -15.95 5.64
C HIS A 633 -4.54 -16.65 6.82
N ASP A 634 -5.20 -17.61 7.44
CA ASP A 634 -4.56 -18.45 8.46
C ASP A 634 -3.63 -19.49 7.82
N PRO A 635 -2.40 -19.67 8.36
CA PRO A 635 -1.49 -20.68 7.85
C PRO A 635 -1.94 -22.11 8.20
N VAL A 636 -1.56 -23.05 7.32
CA VAL A 636 -1.85 -24.48 7.38
C VAL A 636 -0.59 -25.25 7.78
N LEU A 637 -0.71 -26.24 8.66
CA LEU A 637 0.38 -27.13 9.07
C LEU A 637 -0.07 -28.58 9.21
N VAL A 638 0.74 -29.52 8.74
CA VAL A 638 0.49 -30.96 8.78
C VAL A 638 1.69 -31.68 9.40
N GLY A 639 1.45 -32.50 10.41
CA GLY A 639 2.45 -33.35 11.04
C GLY A 639 2.51 -34.73 10.38
N LEU A 640 3.71 -35.17 10.01
CA LEU A 640 3.94 -36.40 9.24
C LEU A 640 4.90 -37.36 9.94
N ASN A 641 4.61 -38.65 9.82
CA ASN A 641 5.51 -39.76 10.14
C ASN A 641 5.76 -40.61 8.89
N LEU A 642 6.69 -40.15 8.05
CA LEU A 642 6.98 -40.80 6.78
C LEU A 642 7.57 -42.20 6.98
N ARG A 643 7.09 -43.15 6.18
CA ARG A 643 7.60 -44.51 6.08
C ARG A 643 9.04 -44.47 5.58
N ALA A 644 9.90 -45.25 6.22
CA ALA A 644 11.31 -45.31 5.83
C ALA A 644 11.46 -45.81 4.39
N GLN A 645 12.37 -45.20 3.65
CA GLN A 645 12.70 -45.56 2.27
C GLN A 645 14.23 -45.48 2.09
N THR A 646 14.76 -46.14 1.07
CA THR A 646 16.18 -46.02 0.74
C THR A 646 16.52 -44.57 0.36
N PRO A 647 17.53 -43.94 0.98
CA PRO A 647 17.91 -42.56 0.68
C PRO A 647 18.37 -42.38 -0.78
N LEU A 648 17.92 -41.30 -1.40
CA LEU A 648 18.36 -40.79 -2.69
C LEU A 648 19.43 -39.69 -2.51
N PRO A 649 20.28 -39.46 -3.53
CA PRO A 649 21.19 -38.31 -3.53
C PRO A 649 20.42 -36.99 -3.55
N ALA A 650 21.02 -35.96 -2.95
CA ALA A 650 20.47 -34.61 -2.95
C ALA A 650 20.29 -34.08 -4.38
N SER A 651 19.31 -33.20 -4.58
CA SER A 651 19.16 -32.45 -5.82
C SER A 651 20.37 -31.57 -6.07
N VAL A 652 20.71 -31.38 -7.35
CA VAL A 652 21.69 -30.39 -7.77
C VAL A 652 20.92 -29.09 -8.03
N PRO A 653 21.18 -28.00 -7.30
CA PRO A 653 20.51 -26.73 -7.55
C PRO A 653 20.78 -26.22 -8.97
N VAL A 654 19.79 -25.59 -9.59
CA VAL A 654 19.98 -24.91 -10.88
C VAL A 654 20.82 -23.66 -10.64
N THR A 655 21.99 -23.58 -11.27
CA THR A 655 22.86 -22.41 -11.23
C THR A 655 22.63 -21.53 -12.45
N ARG A 656 22.49 -20.21 -12.27
CA ARG A 656 22.43 -19.24 -13.38
C ARG A 656 23.25 -17.99 -13.10
N VAL A 657 23.72 -17.39 -14.18
CA VAL A 657 24.08 -15.97 -14.25
C VAL A 657 23.16 -15.37 -15.30
N HIS A 658 22.68 -14.16 -15.09
CA HIS A 658 21.93 -13.39 -16.08
C HIS A 658 22.53 -12.00 -16.22
N LEU A 659 22.64 -11.49 -17.44
CA LEU A 659 23.22 -10.19 -17.75
C LEU A 659 22.20 -9.31 -18.48
N SER A 660 22.00 -8.08 -17.98
CA SER A 660 21.06 -7.11 -18.56
C SER A 660 21.75 -5.76 -18.83
N PRO A 661 21.44 -5.07 -19.95
CA PRO A 661 20.55 -5.53 -21.02
C PRO A 661 21.20 -6.62 -21.89
N ASP A 662 20.39 -7.48 -22.52
CA ASP A 662 20.83 -8.56 -23.43
C ASP A 662 21.62 -8.02 -24.63
N ALA A 663 21.33 -6.78 -25.04
CA ALA A 663 22.08 -6.04 -26.03
C ALA A 663 22.07 -4.54 -25.72
N ALA A 664 23.15 -3.86 -26.06
CA ALA A 664 23.28 -2.41 -25.94
C ALA A 664 23.92 -1.79 -27.18
N GLN A 665 23.63 -0.52 -27.42
CA GLN A 665 24.24 0.26 -28.48
C GLN A 665 24.84 1.55 -27.91
N LEU A 666 26.03 1.91 -28.36
CA LEU A 666 26.74 3.11 -27.93
C LEU A 666 27.41 3.78 -29.13
N THR A 667 27.49 5.11 -29.11
CA THR A 667 28.21 5.88 -30.14
C THR A 667 29.43 6.52 -29.50
N ALA A 668 30.60 6.30 -30.10
CA ALA A 668 31.86 6.93 -29.71
C ALA A 668 32.38 7.78 -30.87
N THR A 669 32.99 8.93 -30.56
CA THR A 669 33.61 9.80 -31.56
C THR A 669 35.13 9.67 -31.46
N VAL A 670 35.81 9.53 -32.59
CA VAL A 670 37.28 9.43 -32.63
C VAL A 670 37.91 10.68 -31.99
N GLY A 671 38.80 10.47 -31.02
CA GLY A 671 39.51 11.54 -30.31
C GLY A 671 38.69 12.28 -29.24
N ALA A 672 37.44 11.90 -29.01
CA ALA A 672 36.60 12.48 -27.96
C ALA A 672 36.73 11.74 -26.61
N GLU A 673 36.07 12.26 -25.58
CA GLU A 673 35.98 11.60 -24.27
C GLU A 673 35.32 10.22 -24.37
N ALA A 674 35.68 9.34 -23.43
CA ALA A 674 35.14 7.99 -23.38
C ALA A 674 33.65 8.02 -23.02
N VAL A 675 32.89 7.15 -23.69
CA VAL A 675 31.46 6.94 -23.44
C VAL A 675 31.28 5.63 -22.66
N SER A 676 30.16 5.49 -21.97
CA SER A 676 29.94 4.34 -21.07
C SER A 676 28.53 3.75 -21.19
N GLN A 677 28.42 2.45 -20.95
CA GLN A 677 27.17 1.71 -20.86
C GLN A 677 27.15 0.92 -19.54
N ASN A 678 26.06 1.02 -18.79
CA ASN A 678 25.86 0.23 -17.58
C ASN A 678 25.23 -1.13 -17.92
N PHE A 679 25.72 -2.17 -17.26
CA PHE A 679 25.17 -3.52 -17.26
C PHE A 679 24.90 -3.94 -15.82
N THR A 680 23.95 -4.84 -15.62
CA THR A 680 23.71 -5.49 -14.33
C THR A 680 23.79 -6.99 -14.54
N ALA A 681 24.60 -7.68 -13.76
CA ALA A 681 24.65 -9.14 -13.77
C ALA A 681 24.06 -9.67 -12.47
N SER A 682 23.14 -10.63 -12.52
CA SER A 682 22.63 -11.33 -11.34
C SER A 682 23.07 -12.79 -11.35
N SER A 683 23.26 -13.35 -10.17
CA SER A 683 23.67 -14.73 -9.96
C SER A 683 22.64 -15.48 -9.12
N VAL A 684 22.40 -16.74 -9.44
CA VAL A 684 21.47 -17.61 -8.70
C VAL A 684 22.16 -18.94 -8.38
N ASN A 685 22.14 -19.31 -7.10
CA ASN A 685 22.77 -20.52 -6.55
C ASN A 685 24.29 -20.64 -6.83
N VAL A 686 24.97 -19.52 -7.09
CA VAL A 686 26.43 -19.40 -7.23
C VAL A 686 26.91 -18.17 -6.46
N PRO A 687 28.23 -17.97 -6.26
CA PRO A 687 28.74 -16.80 -5.53
C PRO A 687 28.26 -15.47 -6.11
N ASP A 688 28.13 -14.45 -5.25
CA ASP A 688 27.73 -13.09 -5.63
C ASP A 688 28.86 -12.31 -6.32
N GLU A 689 30.11 -12.75 -6.19
CA GLU A 689 31.25 -12.19 -6.93
C GLU A 689 31.32 -12.84 -8.32
N LEU A 690 31.08 -12.04 -9.36
CA LEU A 690 31.04 -12.45 -10.76
C LEU A 690 32.31 -11.98 -11.47
N THR A 691 32.94 -12.83 -12.26
CA THR A 691 33.99 -12.40 -13.20
C THR A 691 33.35 -11.76 -14.42
N VAL A 692 33.86 -10.61 -14.85
CA VAL A 692 33.38 -9.87 -16.01
C VAL A 692 34.49 -9.74 -17.06
N SER A 693 34.14 -9.90 -18.33
CA SER A 693 35.06 -9.71 -19.45
C SER A 693 34.35 -9.07 -20.64
N VAL A 694 35.08 -8.27 -21.42
CA VAL A 694 34.61 -7.72 -22.69
C VAL A 694 35.56 -8.15 -23.80
N THR A 695 35.03 -8.86 -24.79
CA THR A 695 35.80 -9.46 -25.87
C THR A 695 35.40 -8.86 -27.21
N PRO A 696 36.32 -8.24 -27.98
CA PRO A 696 36.04 -7.77 -29.33
C PRO A 696 35.65 -8.92 -30.26
N GLN A 697 34.62 -8.73 -31.08
CA GLN A 697 34.11 -9.73 -32.02
C GLN A 697 34.47 -9.36 -33.46
N GLY A 698 34.61 -10.37 -34.34
CA GLY A 698 34.79 -10.16 -35.77
C GLY A 698 36.03 -9.34 -36.16
N GLY A 699 37.09 -9.35 -35.35
CA GLY A 699 38.31 -8.56 -35.58
C GLY A 699 38.21 -7.10 -35.15
N ALA A 700 37.20 -6.74 -34.35
CA ALA A 700 37.09 -5.39 -33.78
C ALA A 700 38.34 -5.00 -32.95
N PRO A 701 38.74 -3.72 -32.96
CA PRO A 701 39.80 -3.21 -32.10
C PRO A 701 39.41 -3.26 -30.62
N ALA A 702 40.38 -3.27 -29.71
CA ALA A 702 40.15 -3.30 -28.27
C ALA A 702 39.78 -1.90 -27.72
N LEU A 703 38.57 -1.41 -28.01
CA LEU A 703 38.10 -0.09 -27.57
C LEU A 703 37.28 -0.11 -26.28
N ALA A 704 36.73 -1.26 -25.91
CA ALA A 704 35.84 -1.43 -24.76
C ALA A 704 36.55 -2.11 -23.59
N THR A 705 36.31 -1.61 -22.38
CA THR A 705 36.86 -2.15 -21.12
C THR A 705 35.76 -2.26 -20.06
N ALA A 706 35.90 -3.20 -19.14
CA ALA A 706 34.99 -3.42 -18.01
C ALA A 706 35.81 -3.72 -16.74
N PRO A 707 35.22 -3.58 -15.54
CA PRO A 707 35.85 -4.10 -14.34
C PRO A 707 36.06 -5.62 -14.45
N ALA A 708 37.08 -6.14 -13.75
CA ALA A 708 37.37 -7.57 -13.73
C ALA A 708 36.30 -8.39 -12.98
N THR A 709 35.61 -7.74 -12.04
CA THR A 709 34.57 -8.33 -11.22
C THR A 709 33.35 -7.42 -11.11
N ALA A 710 32.19 -8.01 -10.90
CA ALA A 710 30.96 -7.31 -10.54
C ALA A 710 30.26 -8.05 -9.38
N THR A 711 29.52 -7.30 -8.57
CA THR A 711 28.64 -7.89 -7.55
C THR A 711 27.29 -8.21 -8.18
N SER A 712 26.77 -9.41 -7.91
CA SER A 712 25.43 -9.84 -8.31
C SER A 712 24.38 -8.79 -7.94
N GLY A 713 23.61 -8.35 -8.94
CA GLY A 713 22.55 -7.35 -8.83
C GLY A 713 23.02 -5.90 -8.72
N GLU A 714 24.31 -5.59 -8.83
CA GLU A 714 24.84 -4.23 -8.94
C GLU A 714 25.17 -3.87 -10.38
N ALA A 715 24.96 -2.60 -10.72
CA ALA A 715 25.39 -2.10 -12.00
C ALA A 715 26.92 -2.02 -12.06
N PHE A 716 27.50 -2.50 -13.15
CA PHE A 716 28.89 -2.27 -13.52
C PHE A 716 28.97 -1.58 -14.87
N THR A 717 30.05 -0.83 -15.10
CA THR A 717 30.17 0.03 -16.27
C THR A 717 31.15 -0.57 -17.29
N VAL A 718 30.71 -0.64 -18.55
CA VAL A 718 31.59 -0.87 -19.69
C VAL A 718 31.91 0.48 -20.33
N THR A 719 33.19 0.83 -20.37
CA THR A 719 33.68 2.10 -20.92
C THR A 719 34.31 1.86 -22.28
N VAL A 720 33.96 2.72 -23.24
CA VAL A 720 34.45 2.66 -24.62
C VAL A 720 35.22 3.93 -24.95
N SER A 721 36.47 3.78 -25.37
CA SER A 721 37.34 4.88 -25.80
C SER A 721 37.80 4.65 -27.24
N ALA A 722 37.53 5.63 -28.12
CA ALA A 722 37.96 5.63 -29.51
C ALA A 722 39.09 6.66 -29.70
N PRO A 723 40.37 6.29 -29.44
CA PRO A 723 41.49 7.22 -29.58
C PRO A 723 41.68 7.68 -31.03
N GLU A 724 42.44 8.77 -31.22
CA GLU A 724 42.84 9.23 -32.55
C GLU A 724 43.43 8.10 -33.39
N GLY A 725 43.06 8.05 -34.68
CA GLY A 725 43.46 6.98 -35.59
C GLY A 725 42.56 5.74 -35.57
N THR A 726 41.57 5.66 -34.68
CA THR A 726 40.53 4.62 -34.75
C THR A 726 39.70 4.81 -36.02
N ALA A 727 39.51 3.74 -36.80
CA ALA A 727 38.69 3.81 -38.00
C ALA A 727 37.20 4.00 -37.64
N PRO A 728 36.47 4.90 -38.31
CA PRO A 728 35.02 4.96 -38.20
C PRO A 728 34.38 3.66 -38.69
N GLY A 729 33.35 3.19 -37.99
CA GLY A 729 32.70 1.91 -38.30
C GLY A 729 31.82 1.40 -37.17
N VAL A 730 31.19 0.25 -37.38
CA VAL A 730 30.40 -0.44 -36.36
C VAL A 730 31.21 -1.64 -35.87
N TYR A 731 31.47 -1.67 -34.57
CA TYR A 731 32.21 -2.72 -33.89
C TYR A 731 31.31 -3.42 -32.89
N THR A 732 31.50 -4.73 -32.71
CA THR A 732 30.72 -5.52 -31.76
C THR A 732 31.63 -6.11 -30.69
N TYR A 733 31.13 -6.14 -29.46
CA TYR A 733 31.82 -6.68 -28.30
C TYR A 733 30.87 -7.62 -27.56
N GLU A 734 31.39 -8.76 -27.12
CA GLU A 734 30.69 -9.65 -26.19
C GLU A 734 31.06 -9.23 -24.77
N VAL A 735 30.06 -8.82 -23.99
CA VAL A 735 30.18 -8.61 -22.55
C VAL A 735 29.76 -9.91 -21.89
N LYS A 736 30.61 -10.51 -21.06
CA LYS A 736 30.34 -11.78 -20.39
C LYS A 736 30.46 -11.63 -18.88
N ALA A 737 29.49 -12.19 -18.14
CA ALA A 737 29.55 -12.38 -16.69
C ALA A 737 29.53 -13.87 -16.35
N ALA A 738 30.30 -14.31 -15.37
CA ALA A 738 30.39 -15.72 -14.99
C ALA A 738 30.70 -15.93 -13.50
N ALA A 739 30.15 -17.00 -12.91
CA ALA A 739 30.49 -17.50 -11.57
C ALA A 739 30.07 -18.96 -11.42
N GLY A 740 30.84 -19.75 -10.65
CA GLY A 740 30.46 -21.11 -10.27
C GLY A 740 30.19 -22.07 -11.44
N GLY A 741 30.76 -21.81 -12.62
CA GLY A 741 30.52 -22.59 -13.84
C GLY A 741 29.31 -22.14 -14.69
N ALA A 742 28.50 -21.19 -14.19
CA ALA A 742 27.44 -20.53 -14.96
C ALA A 742 27.96 -19.22 -15.58
N SER A 743 27.42 -18.83 -16.74
CA SER A 743 27.74 -17.57 -17.39
C SER A 743 26.62 -17.08 -18.30
N ASP A 744 26.56 -15.77 -18.52
CA ASP A 744 25.70 -15.13 -19.52
C ASP A 744 26.48 -14.10 -20.33
N THR A 745 25.97 -13.77 -21.52
CA THR A 745 26.61 -12.87 -22.47
C THR A 745 25.62 -11.85 -23.04
N SER A 746 26.08 -10.61 -23.17
CA SER A 746 25.36 -9.51 -23.79
C SER A 746 26.16 -8.94 -24.96
N LEU A 747 25.46 -8.47 -26.00
CA LEU A 747 26.07 -7.90 -27.19
C LEU A 747 26.11 -6.37 -27.10
N LEU A 748 27.30 -5.78 -27.03
CA LEU A 748 27.51 -4.33 -27.13
C LEU A 748 27.92 -3.95 -28.56
N THR A 749 27.11 -3.13 -29.21
CA THR A 749 27.42 -2.56 -30.53
C THR A 749 27.91 -1.13 -30.38
N VAL A 750 29.13 -0.84 -30.81
CA VAL A 750 29.75 0.48 -30.76
C VAL A 750 29.82 1.05 -32.18
N THR A 751 29.15 2.18 -32.41
CA THR A 751 29.32 2.97 -33.63
C THR A 751 30.41 4.00 -33.38
N VAL A 752 31.57 3.83 -34.00
CA VAL A 752 32.65 4.82 -34.00
C VAL A 752 32.45 5.78 -35.18
N GLN A 753 32.34 7.06 -34.88
CA GLN A 753 32.16 8.12 -35.88
C GLN A 753 33.43 8.94 -36.04
N ALA A 754 33.69 9.38 -37.28
CA ALA A 754 34.74 10.35 -37.53
C ALA A 754 34.46 11.63 -36.74
N PRO A 755 35.49 12.37 -36.31
CA PRO A 755 35.29 13.72 -35.80
C PRO A 755 34.66 14.53 -36.93
N LYS A 756 33.51 15.17 -36.67
CA LYS A 756 32.90 16.05 -37.67
C LYS A 756 33.88 17.19 -37.96
N PRO A 757 34.28 17.46 -39.22
CA PRO A 757 35.09 18.64 -39.51
C PRO A 757 34.27 19.86 -39.12
N VAL A 758 34.81 20.68 -38.22
CA VAL A 758 34.16 21.92 -37.81
C VAL A 758 34.28 22.91 -38.96
N GLN A 759 33.30 22.93 -39.86
CA GLN A 759 33.08 24.04 -40.77
C GLN A 759 32.39 25.13 -39.96
N ALA A 760 33.08 26.24 -39.72
CA ALA A 760 32.49 27.39 -39.06
C ALA A 760 31.24 27.85 -39.83
N ALA A 761 30.10 27.90 -39.15
CA ALA A 761 28.82 28.14 -39.81
C ALA A 761 28.67 29.58 -40.29
N ASP A 762 29.33 30.54 -39.62
CA ASP A 762 29.16 31.96 -39.87
C ASP A 762 30.29 32.84 -39.29
N LEU A 763 30.15 34.16 -39.45
CA LEU A 763 31.02 35.18 -38.85
C LEU A 763 30.90 35.20 -37.31
N TYR A 764 31.97 35.59 -36.63
CA TYR A 764 31.97 35.77 -35.16
C TYR A 764 33.03 36.79 -34.72
N PHE A 765 32.94 37.27 -33.49
CA PHE A 765 33.88 38.24 -32.94
C PHE A 765 35.26 37.60 -32.71
N SER A 766 36.33 38.28 -33.14
CA SER A 766 37.72 37.89 -32.86
C SER A 766 38.37 38.68 -31.75
N GLU A 767 38.07 39.97 -31.67
CA GLU A 767 38.80 40.87 -30.79
C GLU A 767 37.85 41.92 -30.25
N TYR A 768 37.84 42.06 -28.93
CA TYR A 768 37.13 43.09 -28.18
C TYR A 768 38.18 43.99 -27.54
N VAL A 769 38.13 45.28 -27.80
CA VAL A 769 39.07 46.26 -27.25
C VAL A 769 38.32 47.24 -26.38
N GLU A 770 38.56 47.14 -25.08
CA GLU A 770 38.20 48.15 -24.09
C GLU A 770 39.46 48.87 -23.62
N GLY A 771 39.97 49.79 -24.45
CA GLY A 771 41.16 50.57 -24.17
C GLY A 771 40.91 51.82 -23.32
N SER A 772 41.96 52.62 -23.12
CA SER A 772 41.89 53.87 -22.37
C SER A 772 41.02 54.91 -23.10
N SER A 773 40.22 55.66 -22.33
CA SER A 773 39.32 56.68 -22.88
C SER A 773 38.41 56.09 -23.98
N ASN A 774 38.40 56.68 -25.18
CA ASN A 774 37.60 56.23 -26.33
C ASN A 774 38.30 55.18 -27.20
N ASN A 775 39.38 54.53 -26.75
CA ASN A 775 40.02 53.47 -27.52
C ASN A 775 39.20 52.18 -27.48
N LYS A 776 38.06 52.17 -28.18
CA LYS A 776 37.14 51.03 -28.24
C LYS A 776 37.07 50.48 -29.67
N ALA A 777 37.14 49.15 -29.80
CA ALA A 777 37.00 48.46 -31.08
C ALA A 777 36.39 47.06 -30.91
N LEU A 778 35.75 46.57 -31.97
CA LEU A 778 35.23 45.21 -32.06
C LEU A 778 35.56 44.64 -33.44
N GLU A 779 36.26 43.52 -33.47
CA GLU A 779 36.64 42.82 -34.70
C GLU A 779 35.72 41.63 -34.95
N ILE A 780 35.27 41.50 -36.19
CA ILE A 780 34.51 40.36 -36.70
C ILE A 780 35.40 39.59 -37.68
N TYR A 781 35.42 38.27 -37.58
CA TYR A 781 36.20 37.39 -38.45
C TYR A 781 35.30 36.53 -39.33
N ASN A 782 35.76 36.29 -40.56
CA ASN A 782 35.18 35.32 -41.47
C ASN A 782 36.00 34.02 -41.47
N PRO A 783 35.61 33.01 -40.66
CA PRO A 783 36.26 31.69 -40.70
C PRO A 783 35.84 30.81 -41.88
N THR A 784 34.85 31.25 -42.67
CA THR A 784 34.33 30.44 -43.76
C THR A 784 35.32 30.39 -44.92
N SER A 785 35.19 29.38 -45.78
CA SER A 785 36.03 29.23 -46.97
C SER A 785 35.62 30.14 -48.13
N GLN A 786 34.67 31.07 -47.93
CA GLN A 786 34.12 31.93 -48.98
C GLN A 786 34.06 33.38 -48.50
N ALA A 787 34.06 34.31 -49.46
CA ALA A 787 33.79 35.71 -49.15
C ALA A 787 32.31 35.88 -48.74
N VAL A 788 32.05 36.67 -47.69
CA VAL A 788 30.72 36.91 -47.12
C VAL A 788 30.27 38.35 -47.39
N ASP A 789 29.06 38.51 -47.92
CA ASP A 789 28.42 39.83 -48.02
C ASP A 789 27.93 40.27 -46.63
N LEU A 790 28.44 41.39 -46.15
CA LEU A 790 28.14 41.92 -44.82
C LEU A 790 26.78 42.62 -44.74
N GLY A 791 26.09 42.87 -45.87
CA GLY A 791 24.81 43.60 -45.88
C GLY A 791 23.68 42.95 -45.08
N ALA A 792 23.77 41.63 -44.82
CA ALA A 792 22.81 40.91 -43.99
C ALA A 792 23.13 40.94 -42.48
N TYR A 793 24.28 41.51 -42.09
CA TYR A 793 24.81 41.45 -40.73
C TYR A 793 24.65 42.77 -39.99
N SER A 794 24.42 42.69 -38.68
CA SER A 794 24.39 43.84 -37.80
C SER A 794 25.04 43.55 -36.46
N VAL A 795 25.66 44.57 -35.87
CA VAL A 795 26.11 44.54 -34.47
C VAL A 795 25.17 45.39 -33.64
N GLU A 796 24.80 44.88 -32.46
CA GLU A 796 23.94 45.54 -31.50
C GLU A 796 24.61 45.63 -30.13
N LEU A 797 24.48 46.78 -29.48
CA LEU A 797 24.98 47.06 -28.14
C LEU A 797 23.81 47.13 -27.14
N TYR A 798 23.90 46.35 -26.07
CA TYR A 798 22.94 46.26 -24.98
C TYR A 798 23.63 46.70 -23.69
N SER A 799 23.41 47.95 -23.30
CA SER A 799 24.17 48.52 -22.19
C SER A 799 23.59 48.19 -20.81
N ASN A 800 24.46 47.94 -19.83
CA ASN A 800 24.15 47.73 -18.41
C ASN A 800 22.98 46.74 -18.17
N GLY A 801 23.07 45.54 -18.75
CA GLY A 801 22.04 44.50 -18.63
C GLY A 801 20.72 44.76 -19.36
N ALA A 802 20.66 45.72 -20.29
CA ALA A 802 19.45 45.99 -21.06
C ALA A 802 18.99 44.77 -21.89
N THR A 803 17.68 44.61 -22.05
CA THR A 803 17.06 43.61 -22.94
C THR A 803 16.75 44.15 -24.34
N THR A 804 17.00 45.43 -24.58
CA THR A 804 16.79 46.12 -25.87
C THR A 804 18.06 46.86 -26.28
N ALA A 805 18.45 46.75 -27.56
CA ALA A 805 19.67 47.38 -28.06
C ALA A 805 19.57 48.91 -28.03
N GLY A 806 20.56 49.56 -27.42
CA GLY A 806 20.68 51.03 -27.38
C GLY A 806 21.35 51.60 -28.63
N ASN A 807 22.29 50.85 -29.21
CA ASN A 807 22.94 51.20 -30.48
C ASN A 807 22.94 50.00 -31.42
N ARG A 808 22.79 50.25 -32.72
CA ARG A 808 22.81 49.24 -33.77
C ARG A 808 23.54 49.77 -35.00
N VAL A 809 24.33 48.91 -35.64
CA VAL A 809 24.93 49.19 -36.95
C VAL A 809 24.72 48.01 -37.88
N THR A 810 24.18 48.27 -39.07
CA THR A 810 24.18 47.30 -40.17
C THR A 810 25.51 47.41 -40.90
N LEU A 811 26.15 46.27 -41.12
CA LEU A 811 27.44 46.21 -41.80
C LEU A 811 27.25 46.32 -43.31
N SER A 812 28.33 46.58 -44.04
CA SER A 812 28.30 46.65 -45.50
C SER A 812 29.65 46.29 -46.10
N GLY A 813 29.62 45.90 -47.38
CA GLY A 813 30.79 45.44 -48.12
C GLY A 813 30.92 43.91 -48.09
N THR A 814 32.06 43.42 -48.56
CA THR A 814 32.34 41.99 -48.62
C THR A 814 33.56 41.67 -47.78
N LEU A 815 33.45 40.68 -46.90
CA LEU A 815 34.54 40.18 -46.06
C LEU A 815 35.11 38.91 -46.68
N ALA A 816 36.38 38.94 -47.12
CA ALA A 816 37.04 37.79 -47.71
C ALA A 816 37.10 36.60 -46.74
N ALA A 817 37.23 35.38 -47.26
CA ALA A 817 37.54 34.20 -46.45
C ALA A 817 38.83 34.43 -45.65
N GLY A 818 38.80 34.18 -44.35
CA GLY A 818 39.90 34.47 -43.42
C GLY A 818 40.14 35.96 -43.17
N GLY A 819 39.29 36.85 -43.66
CA GLY A 819 39.41 38.30 -43.43
C GLY A 819 38.76 38.75 -42.12
N THR A 820 39.13 39.94 -41.64
CA THR A 820 38.50 40.60 -40.49
C THR A 820 37.87 41.96 -40.85
N TYR A 821 36.87 42.37 -40.06
CA TYR A 821 36.16 43.65 -40.17
C TYR A 821 36.05 44.30 -38.79
N VAL A 822 36.70 45.45 -38.63
CA VAL A 822 36.88 46.15 -37.37
C VAL A 822 35.96 47.38 -37.30
N LEU A 823 35.08 47.36 -36.31
CA LEU A 823 34.32 48.53 -35.86
C LEU A 823 35.13 49.30 -34.83
N TYR A 824 35.13 50.62 -34.89
CA TYR A 824 35.91 51.46 -33.97
C TYR A 824 35.17 52.71 -33.50
N ASN A 825 35.62 53.27 -32.39
CA ASN A 825 35.10 54.54 -31.90
C ASN A 825 35.75 55.73 -32.65
N SER A 826 34.93 56.67 -33.15
CA SER A 826 35.40 57.85 -33.88
C SER A 826 36.47 58.69 -33.17
N GLN A 827 36.46 58.65 -31.83
CA GLN A 827 37.35 59.42 -30.95
C GLN A 827 38.57 58.61 -30.45
N ALA A 828 38.75 57.37 -30.93
CA ALA A 828 39.94 56.57 -30.62
C ALA A 828 41.22 57.19 -31.19
N VAL A 829 42.36 56.79 -30.64
CA VAL A 829 43.69 57.18 -31.15
C VAL A 829 43.91 56.69 -32.59
N ALA A 830 44.77 57.39 -33.33
CA ALA A 830 45.06 57.08 -34.74
C ALA A 830 45.48 55.62 -34.96
N ALA A 831 46.32 55.07 -34.06
CA ALA A 831 46.80 53.68 -34.15
C ALA A 831 45.68 52.63 -34.16
N LEU A 832 44.54 52.90 -33.51
CA LEU A 832 43.36 52.03 -33.54
C LEU A 832 42.49 52.34 -34.77
N ARG A 833 42.24 53.63 -35.07
CA ARG A 833 41.40 54.04 -36.20
C ARG A 833 41.95 53.58 -37.56
N GLU A 834 43.27 53.55 -37.72
CA GLU A 834 43.93 53.09 -38.94
C GLU A 834 43.74 51.59 -39.21
N ARG A 835 43.32 50.80 -38.21
CA ARG A 835 42.96 49.38 -38.34
C ARG A 835 41.47 49.17 -38.65
N GLY A 836 40.66 50.21 -38.50
CA GLY A 836 39.20 50.14 -38.53
C GLY A 836 38.59 50.37 -39.92
N GLN A 837 37.54 49.61 -40.25
CA GLN A 837 36.78 49.78 -41.49
C GLN A 837 35.57 50.70 -41.31
N LEU A 838 34.94 50.68 -40.13
CA LEU A 838 33.72 51.47 -39.87
C LEU A 838 33.71 52.08 -38.46
N SER A 839 33.61 53.41 -38.40
CA SER A 839 33.35 54.10 -37.15
C SER A 839 31.88 53.92 -36.73
N SER A 840 31.60 53.49 -35.51
CA SER A 840 30.22 53.22 -35.06
C SER A 840 29.98 53.46 -33.57
N ALA A 841 28.78 53.92 -33.23
CA ALA A 841 28.33 54.13 -31.85
C ALA A 841 28.13 52.81 -31.07
N VAL A 842 28.10 51.64 -31.73
CA VAL A 842 28.10 50.34 -31.02
C VAL A 842 29.39 50.09 -30.24
N THR A 843 30.44 50.88 -30.49
CA THR A 843 31.71 50.82 -29.73
C THR A 843 31.69 51.69 -28.46
N ASN A 844 30.55 52.27 -28.09
CA ASN A 844 30.37 52.99 -26.83
C ASN A 844 30.17 52.05 -25.62
N PHE A 845 30.60 50.79 -25.75
CA PHE A 845 30.53 49.81 -24.68
C PHE A 845 31.58 50.05 -23.61
N ASN A 846 31.32 49.51 -22.43
CA ASN A 846 32.25 49.32 -21.32
C ASN A 846 32.06 47.90 -20.74
N GLY A 847 32.85 47.55 -19.72
CA GLY A 847 33.03 46.18 -19.27
C GLY A 847 31.78 45.36 -18.94
N ASP A 848 30.64 45.98 -18.66
CA ASP A 848 29.36 45.35 -18.29
C ASP A 848 28.29 45.36 -19.41
N ASP A 849 28.67 45.75 -20.63
CA ASP A 849 27.78 45.82 -21.79
C ASP A 849 27.83 44.57 -22.69
N ALA A 850 26.66 44.09 -23.13
CA ALA A 850 26.57 42.95 -24.04
C ALA A 850 26.53 43.39 -25.51
N LEU A 851 27.21 42.64 -26.37
CA LEU A 851 27.29 42.84 -27.82
C LEU A 851 26.78 41.61 -28.55
N LEU A 852 25.88 41.80 -29.50
CA LEU A 852 25.39 40.73 -30.37
C LEU A 852 25.80 40.98 -31.81
N LEU A 853 26.35 39.96 -32.47
CA LEU A 853 26.44 39.86 -33.91
C LEU A 853 25.21 39.11 -34.42
N LYS A 854 24.48 39.72 -35.36
CA LYS A 854 23.28 39.14 -35.94
C LYS A 854 23.34 39.06 -37.46
N LYS A 855 22.65 38.07 -38.04
CA LYS A 855 22.43 37.90 -39.48
C LYS A 855 20.96 37.72 -39.76
N GLY A 856 20.37 38.57 -40.60
CA GLY A 856 18.93 38.50 -40.90
C GLY A 856 18.01 38.64 -39.68
N GLY A 857 18.54 39.16 -38.55
CA GLY A 857 17.83 39.29 -37.27
C GLY A 857 18.13 38.20 -36.25
N GLU A 858 18.76 37.08 -36.63
CA GLU A 858 19.14 35.99 -35.72
C GLU A 858 20.54 36.22 -35.13
N VAL A 859 20.77 35.81 -33.87
CA VAL A 859 22.07 35.90 -33.19
C VAL A 859 22.99 34.81 -33.72
N ILE A 860 24.21 35.21 -34.08
CA ILE A 860 25.26 34.29 -34.54
C ILE A 860 26.54 34.36 -33.70
N ASP A 861 26.71 35.42 -32.90
CA ASP A 861 27.71 35.49 -31.84
C ASP A 861 27.25 36.45 -30.72
N SER A 862 27.57 36.12 -29.48
CA SER A 862 27.42 36.96 -28.30
C SER A 862 28.75 37.23 -27.63
N PHE A 863 28.90 38.45 -27.12
CA PHE A 863 29.91 38.83 -26.15
C PHE A 863 29.20 39.52 -24.99
N GLY A 864 29.14 38.86 -23.83
CA GLY A 864 28.27 39.26 -22.72
C GLY A 864 26.88 38.62 -22.78
N GLN A 865 26.06 38.89 -21.76
CA GLN A 865 24.73 38.29 -21.57
C GLN A 865 23.63 39.38 -21.59
N VAL A 866 22.74 39.32 -22.57
CA VAL A 866 21.59 40.23 -22.67
C VAL A 866 20.61 39.98 -21.53
N GLY A 867 20.16 41.05 -20.88
CA GLY A 867 19.25 40.98 -19.73
C GLY A 867 19.93 40.73 -18.39
N PHE A 868 21.27 40.64 -18.34
CA PHE A 868 22.04 40.46 -17.12
C PHE A 868 23.14 41.51 -17.01
N ASP A 869 23.22 42.16 -15.85
CA ASP A 869 24.25 43.14 -15.53
C ASP A 869 25.29 42.51 -14.57
N PRO A 870 26.55 42.31 -14.98
CA PRO A 870 27.60 41.79 -14.10
C PRO A 870 28.14 42.83 -13.10
N GLY A 871 27.62 44.06 -13.13
CA GLY A 871 27.88 45.15 -12.20
C GLY A 871 29.03 46.09 -12.60
N THR A 872 30.14 45.57 -13.15
CA THR A 872 31.23 46.43 -13.67
C THR A 872 31.96 45.76 -14.81
N ALA A 873 32.14 44.44 -14.73
CA ALA A 873 32.82 43.64 -15.74
C ALA A 873 32.43 42.18 -15.63
N TRP A 874 32.38 41.46 -16.75
CA TRP A 874 32.48 40.00 -16.68
C TRP A 874 33.92 39.62 -16.33
N THR A 875 34.07 38.80 -15.29
CA THR A 875 35.39 38.35 -14.81
C THR A 875 35.35 36.87 -14.51
N SER A 876 36.30 36.12 -15.06
CA SER A 876 36.52 34.71 -14.78
C SER A 876 38.01 34.40 -14.87
N GLY A 877 38.56 33.70 -13.88
CA GLY A 877 40.00 33.49 -13.77
C GLY A 877 40.80 34.81 -13.84
N ALA A 878 41.76 34.87 -14.78
CA ALA A 878 42.56 36.07 -15.03
C ALA A 878 41.96 37.02 -16.09
N VAL A 879 40.83 36.64 -16.70
CA VAL A 879 40.19 37.37 -17.81
C VAL A 879 39.12 38.30 -17.25
N THR A 880 39.19 39.57 -17.64
CA THR A 880 38.19 40.60 -17.32
C THR A 880 37.93 41.46 -18.55
N THR A 881 36.69 41.89 -18.74
CA THR A 881 36.28 42.74 -19.87
C THR A 881 36.69 44.20 -19.68
N LEU A 882 36.63 44.71 -18.44
CA LEU A 882 36.99 46.09 -18.11
C LEU A 882 38.47 46.39 -18.38
N ASP A 883 38.71 47.46 -19.14
CA ASP A 883 40.06 48.00 -19.40
C ASP A 883 41.03 46.96 -19.99
N ARG A 884 40.56 46.12 -20.91
CA ARG A 884 41.35 45.06 -21.55
C ARG A 884 41.09 44.93 -23.05
N THR A 885 42.11 44.44 -23.75
CA THR A 885 41.94 43.80 -25.06
C THR A 885 41.74 42.31 -24.85
N LEU A 886 40.69 41.75 -25.42
CA LEU A 886 40.38 40.32 -25.39
C LEU A 886 40.40 39.78 -26.81
N ARG A 887 41.11 38.66 -27.03
CA ARG A 887 41.12 37.95 -28.31
C ARG A 887 40.51 36.58 -28.16
N ARG A 888 39.64 36.20 -29.08
CA ARG A 888 38.98 34.91 -29.07
C ARG A 888 40.04 33.82 -29.32
N LYS A 889 40.05 32.79 -28.47
CA LYS A 889 41.04 31.70 -28.50
C LYS A 889 41.04 30.98 -29.84
N ALA A 890 42.20 30.48 -30.25
CA ALA A 890 42.34 29.72 -31.51
C ALA A 890 41.50 28.43 -31.55
N SER A 891 41.14 27.87 -30.39
CA SER A 891 40.25 26.70 -30.31
C SER A 891 38.79 27.02 -30.61
N VAL A 892 38.40 28.29 -30.59
CA VAL A 892 37.02 28.71 -30.86
C VAL A 892 36.84 28.96 -32.34
N THR A 893 35.98 28.16 -32.95
CA THR A 893 35.77 28.12 -34.40
C THR A 893 34.37 28.56 -34.84
N ALA A 894 33.51 28.99 -33.91
CA ALA A 894 32.18 29.51 -34.17
C ALA A 894 31.79 30.51 -33.07
N GLY A 895 30.83 31.38 -33.37
CA GLY A 895 30.24 32.29 -32.38
C GLY A 895 29.23 31.59 -31.47
N ASP A 896 28.93 32.22 -30.34
CA ASP A 896 27.87 31.84 -29.44
C ASP A 896 26.52 32.38 -29.95
N ALA A 897 25.62 31.49 -30.36
CA ALA A 897 24.33 31.88 -30.92
C ALA A 897 23.27 32.22 -29.85
N THR A 898 23.59 32.12 -28.55
CA THR A 898 22.63 32.27 -27.46
C THR A 898 22.95 33.46 -26.57
N GLY A 899 22.65 34.67 -27.01
CA GLY A 899 22.98 35.89 -26.24
C GLY A 899 22.31 36.09 -24.87
N THR A 900 21.62 35.11 -24.31
CA THR A 900 20.94 35.17 -23.00
C THR A 900 21.45 34.14 -21.99
N ASP A 901 22.34 33.22 -22.38
CA ASP A 901 22.97 32.28 -21.45
C ASP A 901 24.11 32.93 -20.66
N ALA A 902 24.67 32.19 -19.69
CA ALA A 902 25.67 32.74 -18.79
C ALA A 902 26.99 32.98 -19.52
N PHE A 903 27.47 34.24 -19.54
CA PHE A 903 28.71 34.59 -20.20
C PHE A 903 29.94 34.41 -19.26
N ASP A 904 30.81 33.46 -19.59
CA ASP A 904 32.12 33.27 -18.97
C ASP A 904 33.24 33.70 -19.94
N PRO A 905 33.90 34.86 -19.72
CA PRO A 905 34.92 35.35 -20.65
C PRO A 905 36.16 34.45 -20.70
N ALA A 906 36.49 33.71 -19.63
CA ALA A 906 37.67 32.85 -19.62
C ALA A 906 37.48 31.55 -20.38
N ALA A 907 36.25 31.18 -20.72
CA ALA A 907 35.97 30.01 -21.55
C ALA A 907 36.60 30.19 -22.95
N GLU A 908 36.40 31.36 -23.56
CA GLU A 908 36.63 31.55 -24.99
C GLU A 908 37.62 32.66 -25.35
N TRP A 909 38.05 33.48 -24.39
CA TRP A 909 38.88 34.66 -24.65
C TRP A 909 40.21 34.63 -23.90
N ASP A 910 41.28 35.05 -24.59
CA ASP A 910 42.59 35.36 -24.04
C ASP A 910 42.68 36.86 -23.74
N VAL A 911 43.30 37.21 -22.61
CA VAL A 911 43.38 38.59 -22.11
C VAL A 911 44.75 39.23 -22.37
N PHE A 912 44.74 40.47 -22.85
CA PHE A 912 45.91 41.29 -23.13
C PHE A 912 45.85 42.61 -22.34
N PRO A 913 46.99 43.32 -22.16
CA PRO A 913 46.99 44.65 -21.54
C PRO A 913 46.08 45.65 -22.25
N ILE A 914 45.61 46.65 -21.51
CA ILE A 914 44.87 47.80 -22.07
C ILE A 914 45.64 48.44 -23.23
N ASP A 915 44.92 48.96 -24.23
CA ASP A 915 45.47 49.61 -25.44
C ASP A 915 46.37 48.71 -26.32
N THR A 916 46.15 47.39 -26.27
CA THR A 916 46.80 46.45 -27.19
C THR A 916 45.99 46.37 -28.49
N PHE A 917 46.54 46.86 -29.60
CA PHE A 917 45.85 46.92 -30.91
C PHE A 917 46.52 46.10 -32.01
N ASP A 918 47.60 45.39 -31.69
CA ASP A 918 48.47 44.72 -32.66
C ASP A 918 47.81 43.54 -33.40
N GLY A 919 46.71 42.99 -32.85
CA GLY A 919 45.90 41.92 -33.45
C GLY A 919 44.79 42.41 -34.37
N LEU A 920 44.36 43.67 -34.26
CA LEU A 920 43.32 44.21 -35.15
C LEU A 920 43.77 44.17 -36.62
N GLY A 921 42.92 43.62 -37.47
CA GLY A 921 43.18 43.38 -38.89
C GLY A 921 43.90 42.07 -39.19
N SER A 922 44.18 41.23 -38.18
CA SER A 922 44.94 39.99 -38.35
C SER A 922 44.47 38.91 -37.38
N ARG A 923 43.74 37.93 -37.91
CA ARG A 923 43.33 36.73 -37.18
C ARG A 923 43.90 35.46 -37.81
#